data_AF-A0A6A5VEB9-F1
#
_entry.id   AF-A0A6A5VEB9-F1
#
_cell.length_a   1.000
_cell.length_b   1.000
_cell.length_c   1.000
_cell.angle_alpha   90.00
_cell.angle_beta   90.00
_cell.angle_gamma   90.00
#
_symmetry.space_group_name_H-M   'P 1'
#
loop_
_entity.id
_entity.type
_entity.pdbx_description
1 polymer ?
#
loop_
_entity_poly.entity_id
_entity_poly.type
_entity_poly.pdbx_seq_one_letter_code
_entity_poly.pdbx_strand_id
1 'polypeptide(L)'
;MPPKKFYRGPQADEATFATQQDFLDSLTPIPLELVAENDRKCSYCWRLYGECNPDQDDAEAPVQFRCHHVYGEQCMRTLFALRQPVRVDLVPLSFAPGSRGADLGSRLSSYVDTQGIDRSALLTGGNREKDFARLLWEATPSAKMSSSTHARGIKLLGTDWYGIYFEILCQAGSQPKKIHIVENAVVIDSDNTTQENLNLFGDYGQDFMPHHPGWGPLPTDIDNPFAQGTPAGYVQGPFANQLAPANSLNVTDSPTNYLFPQPFGLAPKSNLTSQLASTASFSSTVLDPVIWDDFVPTTWEQEAQKIKEKEKQKPSNSGSWQDVLSSQSKLDGLVAKHKEKQAEEAEAKKQIEAEAKVKVLKTPGGLPQLVNNPQQFVQTAFYKKLPELVQTVHPNAAVSHQKPLAKETELLDYADASSALQAKQQAELKAQIQAEQQAKKLAQKNAKKRAAKEKEAEENRKKNLIDRLANAFAEVYDAYERYNYDAAITAGRPPPVKKLRLASQKTPSTTPSTTPPTPTSAPKEVQLVRPEVVHLVATVHAKSADAKGIEVAQPYISDYMDVGGTDDDEDEEDDIVDAERVVAAFEGKTIFLKRKACNLKGCCVKPPLVPFHSVPEYVFWKDDKKIPDGCPKCFRVLFKKN
;
A
#
# COMPACT_ATOMS: atom_id res chain seq x y z
N MET A 1 24.22 -24.94 -34.33
CA MET A 1 22.97 -25.44 -33.73
C MET A 1 21.82 -25.13 -34.70
N PRO A 2 20.97 -26.10 -35.05
CA PRO A 2 19.77 -25.80 -35.84
C PRO A 2 18.87 -24.83 -35.05
N PRO A 3 18.23 -23.85 -35.70
CA PRO A 3 17.32 -22.93 -35.02
C PRO A 3 16.18 -23.75 -34.38
N LYS A 4 15.95 -23.53 -33.07
CA LYS A 4 14.79 -24.12 -32.38
C LYS A 4 13.54 -23.72 -33.17
N LYS A 5 12.80 -24.70 -33.70
CA LYS A 5 11.51 -24.43 -34.31
C LYS A 5 10.63 -23.79 -33.24
N PHE A 6 10.24 -22.53 -33.46
CA PHE A 6 9.26 -21.88 -32.59
C PHE A 6 8.03 -22.76 -32.52
N TYR A 7 7.63 -23.14 -31.30
CA TYR A 7 6.40 -23.86 -31.07
C TYR A 7 5.26 -23.04 -31.69
N ARG A 8 4.55 -23.64 -32.66
CA ARG A 8 3.29 -23.09 -33.16
C ARG A 8 2.18 -23.75 -32.37
N GLY A 9 1.42 -22.94 -31.64
CA GLY A 9 0.22 -23.43 -30.98
C GLY A 9 -0.76 -24.06 -31.98
N PRO A 10 -1.59 -25.02 -31.54
CA PRO A 10 -2.62 -25.63 -32.37
C PRO A 10 -3.52 -24.54 -32.99
N GLN A 11 -3.87 -24.71 -34.26
CA GLN A 11 -4.72 -23.76 -34.98
C GLN A 11 -6.18 -24.23 -34.92
N ALA A 12 -7.10 -23.26 -34.93
CA ALA A 12 -8.53 -23.53 -35.06
C ALA A 12 -8.80 -24.25 -36.39
N ASP A 13 -9.68 -25.24 -36.36
CA ASP A 13 -10.10 -26.01 -37.53
C ASP A 13 -11.63 -25.92 -37.74
N GLU A 14 -12.16 -26.64 -38.72
CA GLU A 14 -13.60 -26.63 -39.04
C GLU A 14 -14.48 -27.14 -37.88
N ALA A 15 -13.91 -27.90 -36.95
CA ALA A 15 -14.62 -28.40 -35.78
C ALA A 15 -14.54 -27.44 -34.59
N THR A 16 -13.70 -26.40 -34.62
CA THR A 16 -13.62 -25.38 -33.58
C THR A 16 -14.92 -24.57 -33.51
N PHE A 17 -15.52 -24.48 -32.32
CA PHE A 17 -16.72 -23.68 -32.08
C PHE A 17 -16.45 -22.19 -32.29
N ALA A 18 -17.48 -21.46 -32.75
CA ALA A 18 -17.34 -20.03 -33.04
C ALA A 18 -17.14 -19.22 -31.75
N THR A 19 -17.86 -19.58 -30.68
CA THR A 19 -17.75 -18.94 -29.38
C THR A 19 -17.57 -19.96 -28.24
N GLN A 20 -17.10 -19.49 -27.09
CA GLN A 20 -17.02 -20.28 -25.86
C GLN A 20 -18.40 -20.76 -25.38
N GLN A 21 -19.44 -19.93 -25.54
CA GLN A 21 -20.81 -20.31 -25.16
C GLN A 21 -21.32 -21.47 -26.03
N ASP A 22 -21.08 -21.43 -27.35
CA ASP A 22 -21.47 -22.54 -28.24
C ASP A 22 -20.80 -23.86 -27.83
N PHE A 23 -19.56 -23.81 -27.34
CA PHE A 23 -18.88 -24.97 -26.80
C PHE A 23 -19.55 -25.47 -25.51
N LEU A 24 -19.84 -24.59 -24.55
CA LEU A 24 -20.54 -24.95 -23.31
C LEU A 24 -21.94 -25.52 -23.56
N ASP A 25 -22.66 -24.99 -24.54
CA ASP A 25 -23.99 -25.48 -24.93
C ASP A 25 -23.91 -26.84 -25.64
N SER A 26 -22.76 -27.16 -26.24
CA SER A 26 -22.51 -28.46 -26.89
C SER A 26 -22.19 -29.60 -25.91
N LEU A 27 -21.98 -29.30 -24.62
CA LEU A 27 -21.68 -30.30 -23.59
C LEU A 27 -22.93 -31.11 -23.22
N THR A 28 -23.35 -31.99 -24.14
CA THR A 28 -24.48 -32.91 -23.95
C THR A 28 -23.99 -34.23 -23.36
N PRO A 29 -24.55 -34.70 -22.23
CA PRO A 29 -24.23 -36.00 -21.66
C PRO A 29 -24.42 -37.14 -22.65
N ILE A 30 -23.48 -38.08 -22.66
CA ILE A 30 -23.59 -39.35 -23.39
C ILE A 30 -23.86 -40.50 -22.40
N PRO A 31 -24.63 -41.53 -22.79
CA PRO A 31 -24.82 -42.71 -21.96
C PRO A 31 -23.48 -43.39 -21.62
N LEU A 32 -23.33 -43.85 -20.38
CA LEU A 32 -22.09 -44.45 -19.87
C LEU A 32 -21.69 -45.72 -20.67
N GLU A 33 -22.67 -46.41 -21.24
CA GLU A 33 -22.47 -47.60 -22.07
C GLU A 33 -21.73 -47.28 -23.38
N LEU A 34 -21.80 -46.03 -23.87
CA LEU A 34 -21.09 -45.57 -25.06
C LEU A 34 -19.65 -45.13 -24.75
N VAL A 35 -19.29 -45.00 -23.47
CA VAL A 35 -17.94 -44.63 -23.02
C VAL A 35 -17.08 -45.90 -22.91
N ALA A 36 -15.93 -45.90 -23.58
CA ALA A 36 -14.95 -46.97 -23.50
C ALA A 36 -14.53 -47.22 -22.04
N GLU A 37 -14.35 -48.47 -21.63
CA GLU A 37 -14.09 -48.85 -20.23
C GLU A 37 -12.91 -48.09 -19.61
N ASN A 38 -11.84 -47.86 -20.37
CA ASN A 38 -10.65 -47.12 -19.93
C ASN A 38 -10.89 -45.61 -19.75
N ASP A 39 -11.95 -45.07 -20.36
CA ASP A 39 -12.31 -43.65 -20.31
C ASP A 39 -13.50 -43.37 -19.38
N ARG A 40 -13.98 -44.36 -18.59
CA ARG A 40 -15.12 -44.20 -17.64
C ARG A 40 -14.80 -43.35 -16.40
N LYS A 41 -13.65 -42.70 -16.38
CA LYS A 41 -13.25 -41.73 -15.37
C LYS A 41 -13.02 -40.36 -16.01
N CYS A 42 -13.44 -39.31 -15.32
CA CYS A 42 -13.11 -37.94 -15.70
C CYS A 42 -11.59 -37.75 -15.61
N SER A 43 -10.93 -37.31 -16.68
CA SER A 43 -9.47 -37.08 -16.63
C SER A 43 -9.06 -35.79 -15.92
N TYR A 44 -10.02 -34.98 -15.47
CA TYR A 44 -9.77 -33.74 -14.74
C TYR A 44 -9.83 -34.01 -13.23
N CYS A 45 -10.97 -34.47 -12.70
CA CYS A 45 -11.13 -34.78 -11.28
C CYS A 45 -10.84 -36.24 -10.90
N TRP A 46 -10.51 -37.11 -11.87
CA TRP A 46 -10.17 -38.53 -11.69
C TRP A 46 -11.28 -39.44 -11.12
N ARG A 47 -12.50 -38.92 -10.93
CA ARG A 47 -13.66 -39.68 -10.46
C ARG A 47 -14.34 -40.49 -11.58
N LEU A 48 -14.96 -41.62 -11.22
CA LEU A 48 -15.79 -42.40 -12.14
C LEU A 48 -17.11 -41.68 -12.40
N TYR A 49 -17.61 -41.78 -13.63
CA TYR A 49 -18.88 -41.14 -13.96
C TYR A 49 -20.07 -41.79 -13.25
N GLY A 50 -20.98 -40.96 -12.73
CA GLY A 50 -22.14 -41.41 -11.95
C GLY A 50 -21.85 -41.73 -10.48
N GLU A 51 -20.59 -41.62 -10.02
CA GLU A 51 -20.28 -41.69 -8.58
C GLU A 51 -20.47 -40.31 -7.93
N CYS A 52 -21.32 -40.25 -6.91
CA CYS A 52 -21.47 -39.09 -6.03
C CYS A 52 -20.58 -39.27 -4.80
N ASN A 53 -20.04 -38.17 -4.27
CA ASN A 53 -19.53 -38.18 -2.91
C ASN A 53 -20.68 -38.40 -1.91
N PRO A 54 -20.44 -39.09 -0.79
CA PRO A 54 -21.43 -39.14 0.28
C PRO A 54 -21.76 -37.72 0.72
N ASP A 55 -23.05 -37.39 0.74
CA ASP A 55 -23.62 -36.09 1.13
C ASP A 55 -23.48 -34.94 0.10
N GLN A 56 -22.98 -35.19 -1.11
CA GLN A 56 -22.93 -34.19 -2.19
C GLN A 56 -23.54 -34.74 -3.49
N ASP A 57 -24.34 -33.93 -4.19
CA ASP A 57 -24.92 -34.29 -5.50
C ASP A 57 -23.98 -33.83 -6.63
N ASP A 58 -22.75 -34.36 -6.61
CA ASP A 58 -21.64 -33.96 -7.49
C ASP A 58 -21.25 -35.06 -8.49
N ALA A 59 -22.19 -35.94 -8.83
CA ALA A 59 -21.97 -36.96 -9.85
C ALA A 59 -21.71 -36.31 -11.22
N GLU A 60 -20.57 -36.68 -11.80
CA GLU A 60 -20.19 -36.26 -13.14
C GLU A 60 -20.88 -37.14 -14.20
N ALA A 61 -21.58 -36.50 -15.13
CA ALA A 61 -22.05 -37.15 -16.36
C ALA A 61 -20.97 -37.08 -17.45
N PRO A 62 -20.73 -38.14 -18.24
CA PRO A 62 -19.71 -38.09 -19.28
C PRO A 62 -20.19 -37.23 -20.46
N VAL A 63 -19.35 -36.30 -20.90
CA VAL A 63 -19.54 -35.51 -22.12
C VAL A 63 -18.39 -35.77 -23.09
N GLN A 64 -18.70 -35.88 -24.38
CA GLN A 64 -17.70 -36.13 -25.43
C GLN A 64 -17.47 -34.88 -26.28
N PHE A 65 -16.22 -34.44 -26.37
CA PHE A 65 -15.84 -33.33 -27.25
C PHE A 65 -15.79 -33.77 -28.72
N ARG A 66 -15.75 -32.81 -29.66
CA ARG A 66 -15.54 -33.08 -31.11
C ARG A 66 -14.20 -33.74 -31.44
N CYS A 67 -13.24 -33.74 -30.51
CA CYS A 67 -12.00 -34.50 -30.60
C CYS A 67 -12.11 -35.93 -30.05
N HIS A 68 -13.31 -36.39 -29.71
CA HIS A 68 -13.66 -37.70 -29.16
C HIS A 68 -13.18 -37.99 -27.72
N HIS A 69 -12.48 -37.06 -27.07
CA HIS A 69 -12.16 -37.16 -25.66
C HIS A 69 -13.39 -36.97 -24.78
N VAL A 70 -13.48 -37.79 -23.73
CA VAL A 70 -14.56 -37.78 -22.74
C VAL A 70 -14.08 -37.15 -21.43
N TYR A 71 -14.93 -36.30 -20.85
CA TYR A 71 -14.71 -35.59 -19.58
C TYR A 71 -16.01 -35.57 -18.76
N GLY A 72 -15.95 -35.13 -17.50
CA GLY A 72 -17.13 -34.84 -16.69
C GLY A 72 -17.78 -33.52 -17.11
N GLU A 73 -19.11 -33.50 -17.22
CA GLU A 73 -19.88 -32.32 -17.59
C GLU A 73 -19.62 -31.14 -16.65
N GLN A 74 -19.73 -31.34 -15.33
CA GLN A 74 -19.60 -30.26 -14.36
C GLN A 74 -18.16 -29.75 -14.34
N CYS A 75 -17.16 -30.65 -14.34
CA CYS A 75 -15.75 -30.31 -14.51
C CYS A 75 -15.51 -29.41 -15.71
N MET A 76 -16.06 -29.74 -16.88
CA MET A 76 -15.82 -28.95 -18.10
C MET A 76 -16.63 -27.64 -18.11
N ARG A 77 -17.87 -27.65 -17.60
CA ARG A 77 -18.66 -26.43 -17.43
C ARG A 77 -17.95 -25.45 -16.51
N THR A 78 -17.35 -25.93 -15.42
CA THR A 78 -16.60 -25.13 -14.46
C THR A 78 -15.27 -24.65 -15.04
N LEU A 79 -14.48 -25.54 -15.65
CA LEU A 79 -13.17 -25.21 -16.24
C LEU A 79 -13.27 -24.19 -17.38
N PHE A 80 -14.31 -24.32 -18.20
CA PHE A 80 -14.56 -23.45 -19.35
C PHE A 80 -15.70 -22.46 -19.10
N ALA A 81 -16.13 -22.23 -17.85
CA ALA A 81 -17.19 -21.29 -17.54
C ALA A 81 -16.83 -19.89 -18.04
N LEU A 82 -17.79 -19.18 -18.63
CA LEU A 82 -17.66 -17.74 -18.82
C LEU A 82 -17.67 -17.09 -17.43
N ARG A 83 -16.50 -16.69 -16.95
CA ARG A 83 -16.39 -16.02 -15.67
C ARG A 83 -17.14 -14.70 -15.74
N GLN A 84 -18.15 -14.57 -14.90
CA GLN A 84 -18.86 -13.31 -14.77
C GLN A 84 -17.87 -12.27 -14.23
N PRO A 85 -17.86 -11.04 -14.76
CA PRO A 85 -17.04 -10.00 -14.20
C PRO A 85 -17.44 -9.79 -12.75
N VAL A 86 -16.45 -9.81 -11.84
CA VAL A 86 -16.71 -9.53 -10.43
C VAL A 86 -17.13 -8.07 -10.35
N ARG A 87 -18.28 -7.81 -9.75
CA ARG A 87 -18.86 -6.47 -9.60
C ARG A 87 -18.95 -6.14 -8.12
N VAL A 88 -18.42 -5.00 -7.74
CA VAL A 88 -18.54 -4.44 -6.39
C VAL A 88 -19.20 -3.07 -6.49
N ASP A 89 -20.40 -2.95 -5.93
CA ASP A 89 -21.16 -1.71 -5.95
C ASP A 89 -20.55 -0.67 -4.99
N LEU A 90 -20.42 0.56 -5.47
CA LEU A 90 -20.03 1.72 -4.68
C LEU A 90 -21.30 2.37 -4.15
N VAL A 91 -21.48 2.32 -2.83
CA VAL A 91 -22.70 2.76 -2.18
C VAL A 91 -22.63 4.27 -1.95
N PRO A 92 -23.55 5.06 -2.52
CA PRO A 92 -23.61 6.50 -2.28
C PRO A 92 -23.62 6.82 -0.79
N LEU A 93 -22.98 7.92 -0.41
CA LEU A 93 -22.91 8.33 0.98
C LEU A 93 -24.32 8.50 1.57
N SER A 94 -24.62 7.79 2.66
CA SER A 94 -25.89 7.88 3.35
C SER A 94 -25.76 8.76 4.59
N PHE A 95 -26.85 9.43 4.96
CA PHE A 95 -26.96 10.18 6.22
C PHE A 95 -28.04 9.61 7.15
N ALA A 96 -28.56 8.43 6.82
CA ALA A 96 -29.47 7.71 7.69
C ALA A 96 -28.78 7.34 9.02
N PRO A 97 -29.52 7.26 10.15
CA PRO A 97 -28.94 6.85 11.42
C PRO A 97 -28.17 5.53 11.32
N GLY A 98 -26.93 5.49 11.80
CA GLY A 98 -26.06 4.32 11.75
C GLY A 98 -25.17 4.20 10.49
N SER A 99 -25.39 5.04 9.47
CA SER A 99 -24.47 5.13 8.33
C SER A 99 -23.15 5.79 8.71
N ARG A 100 -22.08 5.45 7.98
CA ARG A 100 -20.76 6.07 8.08
C ARG A 100 -20.81 7.54 7.69
N GLY A 101 -21.60 7.89 6.68
CA GLY A 101 -21.80 9.29 6.30
C GLY A 101 -22.49 10.11 7.39
N ALA A 102 -23.48 9.54 8.10
CA ALA A 102 -24.07 10.19 9.28
C ALA A 102 -23.06 10.36 10.42
N ASP A 103 -22.22 9.35 10.70
CA ASP A 103 -21.15 9.46 11.70
C ASP A 103 -20.18 10.60 11.34
N LEU A 104 -19.65 10.63 10.11
CA LEU A 104 -18.76 11.70 9.64
C LEU A 104 -19.43 13.07 9.74
N GLY A 105 -20.64 13.21 9.18
CA GLY A 105 -21.39 14.46 9.19
C GLY A 105 -21.63 14.99 10.61
N SER A 106 -21.97 14.10 11.55
CA SER A 106 -22.17 14.46 12.96
C SER A 106 -20.89 14.94 13.65
N ARG A 107 -19.73 14.35 13.32
CA ARG A 107 -18.42 14.76 13.84
C ARG A 107 -17.98 16.10 13.28
N LEU A 108 -18.16 16.30 11.97
CA LEU A 108 -17.90 17.60 11.33
C LEU A 108 -18.78 18.70 11.94
N SER A 109 -20.08 18.43 12.12
CA SER A 109 -21.02 19.32 12.84
C SER A 109 -20.55 19.63 14.27
N SER A 110 -20.10 18.60 15.01
CA SER A 110 -19.59 18.76 16.37
C SER A 110 -18.33 19.61 16.41
N TYR A 111 -17.40 19.43 15.48
CA TYR A 111 -16.21 20.27 15.37
C TYR A 111 -16.58 21.73 15.11
N VAL A 112 -17.49 21.99 14.17
CA VAL A 112 -18.00 23.33 13.86
C VAL A 112 -18.57 24.00 15.11
N ASP A 113 -19.39 23.28 15.89
CA ASP A 113 -19.94 23.80 17.14
C ASP A 113 -18.86 24.10 18.19
N THR A 114 -17.87 23.22 18.36
CA THR A 114 -16.79 23.41 19.36
C THR A 114 -15.88 24.59 19.04
N GLN A 115 -15.67 24.89 17.76
CA GLN A 115 -14.85 26.02 17.32
C GLN A 115 -15.61 27.35 17.35
N GLY A 116 -16.90 27.35 17.69
CA GLY A 116 -17.74 28.55 17.67
C GLY A 116 -17.91 29.15 16.28
N ILE A 117 -17.76 28.33 15.23
CA ILE A 117 -17.95 28.76 13.85
C ILE A 117 -19.45 29.01 13.65
N ASP A 118 -19.80 30.22 13.18
CA ASP A 118 -21.19 30.57 12.98
C ASP A 118 -21.80 29.73 11.86
N ARG A 119 -22.74 28.85 12.22
CA ARG A 119 -23.54 28.06 11.29
C ARG A 119 -24.37 28.94 10.34
N SER A 120 -24.65 30.21 10.66
CA SER A 120 -25.37 31.07 9.72
C SER A 120 -24.58 31.31 8.42
N ALA A 121 -23.25 31.21 8.48
CA ALA A 121 -22.38 31.25 7.31
C ALA A 121 -22.55 30.04 6.38
N LEU A 122 -23.28 28.99 6.81
CA LEU A 122 -23.63 27.83 5.99
C LEU A 122 -24.35 28.25 4.70
N LEU A 123 -25.28 29.20 4.80
CA LEU A 123 -26.11 29.62 3.67
C LEU A 123 -25.44 30.69 2.80
N THR A 124 -24.42 31.38 3.32
CA THR A 124 -23.80 32.53 2.63
C THR A 124 -22.42 32.23 2.05
N GLY A 125 -22.00 30.96 2.01
CA GLY A 125 -20.70 30.57 1.45
C GLY A 125 -19.51 30.79 2.38
N GLY A 126 -19.66 30.47 3.68
CA GLY A 126 -18.55 30.46 4.64
C GLY A 126 -17.36 29.61 4.18
N ASN A 127 -16.17 29.92 4.68
CA ASN A 127 -14.91 29.29 4.26
C ASN A 127 -14.68 27.94 4.97
N ARG A 128 -15.62 26.99 4.81
CA ARG A 128 -15.63 25.68 5.49
C ARG A 128 -14.38 24.86 5.17
N GLU A 129 -13.86 25.02 3.97
CA GLU A 129 -12.61 24.41 3.51
C GLU A 129 -11.45 24.76 4.46
N LYS A 130 -11.33 26.00 4.91
CA LYS A 130 -10.29 26.39 5.88
C LYS A 130 -10.50 25.78 7.26
N ASP A 131 -11.75 25.70 7.72
CA ASP A 131 -12.06 25.12 9.02
C ASP A 131 -11.79 23.61 9.04
N PHE A 132 -12.15 22.89 7.98
CA PHE A 132 -11.85 21.47 7.85
C PHE A 132 -10.38 21.22 7.52
N ALA A 133 -9.68 22.10 6.81
CA ALA A 133 -8.23 22.03 6.67
C ALA A 133 -7.55 22.13 8.04
N ARG A 134 -8.00 23.04 8.91
CA ARG A 134 -7.53 23.13 10.31
C ARG A 134 -7.82 21.83 11.08
N LEU A 135 -9.03 21.28 10.99
CA LEU A 135 -9.39 19.99 11.59
C LEU A 135 -8.40 18.89 11.15
N LEU A 136 -8.16 18.77 9.86
CA LEU A 136 -7.27 17.76 9.29
C LEU A 136 -5.82 17.95 9.75
N TRP A 137 -5.32 19.19 9.80
CA TRP A 137 -4.00 19.49 10.37
C TRP A 137 -3.91 19.09 11.85
N GLU A 138 -4.96 19.34 12.64
CA GLU A 138 -5.02 18.90 14.04
C GLU A 138 -5.09 17.38 14.20
N ALA A 139 -5.74 16.69 13.26
CA ALA A 139 -5.82 15.23 13.22
C ALA A 139 -4.52 14.59 12.70
N THR A 140 -3.66 15.35 12.02
CA THR A 140 -2.47 14.79 11.37
C THR A 140 -1.40 14.41 12.40
N PRO A 141 -0.84 13.19 12.33
CA PRO A 141 0.30 12.84 13.16
C PRO A 141 1.50 13.75 12.86
N SER A 142 2.07 14.32 13.92
CA SER A 142 3.32 15.09 13.84
C SER A 142 4.49 14.11 13.82
N ALA A 143 5.46 14.32 12.91
CA ALA A 143 6.66 13.48 12.78
C ALA A 143 7.51 13.37 14.07
N LYS A 144 7.23 14.21 15.06
CA LYS A 144 7.95 14.27 16.34
C LYS A 144 7.16 13.68 17.52
N MET A 145 5.96 13.13 17.33
CA MET A 145 5.08 12.82 18.46
C MET A 145 4.60 11.37 18.53
N SER A 146 4.47 10.94 19.79
CA SER A 146 4.08 9.63 20.31
C SER A 146 2.62 9.25 20.00
N SER A 147 2.21 8.09 20.48
CA SER A 147 0.85 7.51 20.43
C SER A 147 -0.30 8.50 20.74
N SER A 148 -0.03 9.61 21.44
CA SER A 148 -1.01 10.66 21.76
C SER A 148 -1.59 11.40 20.55
N THR A 149 -0.85 11.51 19.43
CA THR A 149 -1.37 12.25 18.26
C THR A 149 -2.44 11.45 17.51
N HIS A 150 -2.29 10.13 17.45
CA HIS A 150 -3.33 9.25 16.92
C HIS A 150 -4.61 9.37 17.76
N ALA A 151 -4.48 9.47 19.09
CA ALA A 151 -5.63 9.67 19.97
C ALA A 151 -6.40 10.97 19.66
N ARG A 152 -5.71 12.06 19.26
CA ARG A 152 -6.38 13.30 18.83
C ARG A 152 -7.12 13.11 17.51
N GLY A 153 -6.49 12.49 16.52
CA GLY A 153 -7.14 12.18 15.24
C GLY A 153 -8.38 11.30 15.41
N ILE A 154 -8.27 10.23 16.20
CA ILE A 154 -9.39 9.33 16.55
C ILE A 154 -10.49 10.10 17.31
N LYS A 155 -10.13 11.02 18.21
CA LYS A 155 -11.12 11.84 18.94
C LYS A 155 -11.90 12.75 17.99
N LEU A 156 -11.23 13.34 17.00
CA LEU A 156 -11.85 14.27 16.05
C LEU A 156 -12.68 13.55 14.98
N LEU A 157 -12.15 12.48 14.39
CA LEU A 157 -12.75 11.80 13.23
C LEU A 157 -13.39 10.46 13.57
N GLY A 158 -13.17 9.90 14.75
CA GLY A 158 -13.55 8.50 15.04
C GLY A 158 -12.49 7.52 14.53
N THR A 159 -12.59 6.27 14.94
CA THR A 159 -11.65 5.21 14.55
C THR A 159 -11.65 4.99 13.03
N ASP A 160 -12.85 4.90 12.45
CA ASP A 160 -13.03 4.44 11.08
C ASP A 160 -12.58 5.52 10.09
N TRP A 161 -13.06 6.75 10.25
CA TRP A 161 -12.69 7.86 9.38
C TRP A 161 -11.27 8.36 9.62
N TYR A 162 -10.72 8.24 10.84
CA TYR A 162 -9.30 8.51 11.05
C TYR A 162 -8.42 7.52 10.30
N GLY A 163 -8.79 6.23 10.30
CA GLY A 163 -8.08 5.21 9.51
C GLY A 163 -8.11 5.53 8.01
N ILE A 164 -9.27 5.89 7.46
CA ILE A 164 -9.40 6.33 6.06
C ILE A 164 -8.54 7.58 5.80
N TYR A 165 -8.65 8.59 6.65
CA TYR A 165 -7.89 9.83 6.52
C TYR A 165 -6.38 9.56 6.50
N PHE A 166 -5.91 8.74 7.44
CA PHE A 166 -4.50 8.37 7.54
C PHE A 166 -4.03 7.63 6.28
N GLU A 167 -4.84 6.72 5.75
CA GLU A 167 -4.53 5.98 4.53
C GLU A 167 -4.48 6.92 3.30
N ILE A 168 -5.36 7.93 3.21
CA ILE A 168 -5.26 9.00 2.19
C ILE A 168 -3.94 9.76 2.31
N LEU A 169 -3.52 10.13 3.53
CA LEU A 169 -2.24 10.81 3.78
C LEU A 169 -1.03 9.97 3.36
N CYS A 170 -1.05 8.67 3.63
CA CYS A 170 0.02 7.76 3.23
C CYS A 170 0.17 7.66 1.70
N GLN A 171 -0.90 7.94 0.94
CA GLN A 171 -0.91 7.94 -0.52
C GLN A 171 -0.49 9.28 -1.17
N ALA A 172 0.05 10.23 -0.39
CA ALA A 172 0.44 11.57 -0.85
C ALA A 172 1.49 11.62 -2.00
N GLY A 173 1.99 10.46 -2.46
CA GLY A 173 2.84 10.36 -3.65
C GLY A 173 2.16 10.90 -4.92
N SER A 174 0.84 10.80 -5.03
CA SER A 174 0.07 11.46 -6.11
C SER A 174 -0.60 12.73 -5.62
N GLN A 175 -0.58 13.80 -6.42
CA GLN A 175 -1.42 14.98 -6.17
C GLN A 175 -2.84 14.68 -6.63
N PRO A 176 -3.81 14.50 -5.72
CA PRO A 176 -5.19 14.31 -6.13
C PRO A 176 -5.74 15.62 -6.70
N LYS A 177 -6.52 15.49 -7.76
CA LYS A 177 -7.29 16.57 -8.34
C LYS A 177 -8.61 16.75 -7.61
N LYS A 178 -9.29 15.63 -7.34
CA LYS A 178 -10.56 15.56 -6.62
C LYS A 178 -10.61 14.29 -5.78
N ILE A 179 -11.23 14.40 -4.61
CA ILE A 179 -11.49 13.27 -3.71
C ILE A 179 -12.99 13.21 -3.53
N HIS A 180 -13.58 12.05 -3.78
CA HIS A 180 -15.00 11.79 -3.52
C HIS A 180 -15.10 10.76 -2.40
N ILE A 181 -16.00 11.03 -1.46
CA ILE A 181 -16.24 10.18 -0.30
C ILE A 181 -17.61 9.52 -0.51
N VAL A 182 -17.63 8.19 -0.48
CA VAL A 182 -18.86 7.39 -0.52
C VAL A 182 -18.89 6.42 0.67
N GLU A 183 -19.98 5.69 0.85
CA GLU A 183 -20.24 4.93 2.07
C GLU A 183 -19.20 3.82 2.28
N ASN A 184 -18.85 3.07 1.23
CA ASN A 184 -17.88 1.97 1.28
C ASN A 184 -16.56 2.26 0.56
N ALA A 185 -16.34 3.49 0.07
CA ALA A 185 -15.14 3.80 -0.72
C ALA A 185 -14.69 5.26 -0.64
N VAL A 186 -13.44 5.48 -1.03
CA VAL A 186 -12.86 6.79 -1.34
C VAL A 186 -12.35 6.75 -2.78
N VAL A 187 -12.88 7.63 -3.63
CA VAL A 187 -12.48 7.73 -5.03
C VAL A 187 -11.54 8.93 -5.20
N ILE A 188 -10.32 8.67 -5.64
CA ILE A 188 -9.26 9.67 -5.79
C ILE A 188 -8.96 9.85 -7.28
N ASP A 189 -9.28 11.02 -7.81
CA ASP A 189 -8.98 11.39 -9.19
C ASP A 189 -7.57 11.99 -9.26
N SER A 190 -6.71 11.40 -10.09
CA SER A 190 -5.33 11.84 -10.26
C SER A 190 -5.00 12.13 -11.72
N ASP A 191 -4.30 13.24 -11.97
CA ASP A 191 -3.75 13.53 -13.29
C ASP A 191 -2.48 12.70 -13.50
N ASN A 192 -2.34 12.06 -14.66
CA ASN A 192 -1.17 11.22 -14.99
C ASN A 192 0.12 12.03 -15.21
N THR A 193 0.05 13.36 -15.24
CA THR A 193 1.12 14.25 -15.70
C THR A 193 2.38 14.29 -14.81
N THR A 194 2.33 13.84 -13.56
CA THR A 194 3.49 13.95 -12.65
C THR A 194 4.27 12.66 -12.47
N GLN A 195 3.71 11.48 -12.77
CA GLN A 195 4.37 10.21 -12.48
C GLN A 195 5.40 9.78 -13.54
N GLU A 196 5.22 10.18 -14.81
CA GLU A 196 6.17 9.84 -15.90
C GLU A 196 7.56 10.45 -15.68
N ASN A 197 7.66 11.61 -15.01
CA ASN A 197 8.96 12.22 -14.73
C ASN A 197 9.78 11.48 -13.65
N LEU A 198 9.17 10.59 -12.87
CA LEU A 198 9.86 9.79 -11.85
C LEU A 198 10.20 8.39 -12.35
N ASN A 199 9.33 7.77 -13.17
CA ASN A 199 9.60 6.43 -13.71
C ASN A 199 10.60 6.44 -14.87
N LEU A 200 10.80 7.57 -15.57
CA LEU A 200 11.88 7.71 -16.57
C LEU A 200 13.30 7.61 -15.98
N PHE A 201 13.45 7.64 -14.65
CA PHE A 201 14.72 7.40 -13.96
C PHE A 201 14.76 6.07 -13.20
N GLY A 202 13.64 5.35 -13.09
CA GLY A 202 13.52 4.11 -12.31
C GLY A 202 13.69 2.82 -13.11
N ASP A 203 13.53 2.86 -14.44
CA ASP A 203 13.50 1.66 -15.28
C ASP A 203 14.82 1.36 -16.03
N TYR A 204 15.89 2.12 -15.76
CA TYR A 204 17.24 1.83 -16.27
C TYR A 204 18.03 0.83 -15.39
N GLY A 205 17.34 0.11 -14.49
CA GLY A 205 17.95 -0.72 -13.46
C GLY A 205 18.21 -2.19 -13.81
N GLN A 206 17.72 -2.72 -14.95
CA GLN A 206 17.91 -4.13 -15.30
C GLN A 206 18.76 -4.44 -16.55
N ASP A 207 18.95 -3.52 -17.50
CA ASP A 207 19.59 -3.86 -18.79
C ASP A 207 20.92 -3.16 -19.12
N PHE A 208 21.53 -2.41 -18.18
CA PHE A 208 22.86 -1.81 -18.39
C PHE A 208 23.84 -2.19 -17.27
N MET A 209 24.15 -3.49 -17.17
CA MET A 209 25.47 -3.90 -16.69
C MET A 209 26.46 -3.85 -17.86
N PRO A 210 27.55 -3.06 -17.79
CA PRO A 210 28.58 -3.13 -18.82
C PRO A 210 29.21 -4.53 -18.80
N HIS A 211 29.14 -5.23 -19.94
CA HIS A 211 29.85 -6.48 -20.15
C HIS A 211 31.35 -6.29 -19.89
N HIS A 212 31.83 -6.83 -18.77
CA HIS A 212 33.24 -7.17 -18.61
C HIS A 212 33.54 -8.43 -19.43
N PRO A 213 34.54 -8.41 -20.34
CA PRO A 213 34.92 -9.62 -21.07
C PRO A 213 35.81 -10.49 -20.17
N GLY A 214 35.37 -11.73 -19.95
CA GLY A 214 36.28 -12.85 -19.68
C GLY A 214 36.23 -13.42 -18.28
N TRP A 215 35.25 -14.28 -18.01
CA TRP A 215 35.40 -15.47 -17.15
C TRP A 215 34.49 -16.57 -17.74
N GLY A 216 35.11 -17.67 -18.19
CA GLY A 216 34.39 -18.87 -18.64
C GLY A 216 33.88 -19.71 -17.47
N PRO A 217 32.94 -20.64 -17.69
CA PRO A 217 32.36 -21.44 -16.62
C PRO A 217 33.30 -22.58 -16.22
N LEU A 218 33.48 -22.76 -14.90
CA LEU A 218 34.04 -23.96 -14.30
C LEU A 218 32.93 -25.02 -14.12
N PRO A 219 33.25 -26.33 -14.17
CA PRO A 219 32.28 -27.40 -14.11
C PRO A 219 31.86 -27.70 -12.67
N THR A 220 30.58 -27.98 -12.46
CA THR A 220 30.02 -28.53 -11.23
C THR A 220 29.95 -30.05 -11.34
N ASP A 221 30.76 -30.75 -10.56
CA ASP A 221 30.56 -32.16 -10.19
C ASP A 221 31.36 -32.40 -8.91
N ILE A 222 30.71 -32.41 -7.74
CA ILE A 222 31.16 -33.15 -6.54
C ILE A 222 29.92 -33.58 -5.72
N ASP A 223 29.73 -34.90 -5.63
CA ASP A 223 28.81 -35.60 -4.74
C ASP A 223 29.13 -35.35 -3.26
N ASN A 224 28.09 -35.24 -2.42
CA ASN A 224 28.24 -35.19 -0.98
C ASN A 224 27.33 -36.23 -0.30
N PRO A 225 27.86 -37.34 0.24
CA PRO A 225 27.12 -38.25 1.10
C PRO A 225 27.53 -37.99 2.56
N PHE A 226 26.58 -37.66 3.44
CA PHE A 226 26.56 -38.14 4.84
C PHE A 226 25.32 -37.57 5.55
N ALA A 227 24.38 -38.47 5.78
CA ALA A 227 23.28 -38.35 6.73
C ALA A 227 23.58 -39.23 7.96
N GLN A 228 22.74 -39.09 9.01
CA GLN A 228 22.71 -39.76 10.33
C GLN A 228 23.36 -38.92 11.45
N GLY A 229 22.80 -38.70 12.66
CA GLY A 229 21.56 -39.09 13.33
C GLY A 229 21.66 -38.69 14.83
N THR A 230 20.56 -38.17 15.41
CA THR A 230 19.99 -38.18 16.80
C THR A 230 20.81 -38.69 18.04
N PRO A 231 20.33 -38.55 19.32
CA PRO A 231 19.59 -37.48 20.04
C PRO A 231 20.00 -37.26 21.56
N ALA A 232 19.32 -36.30 22.22
CA ALA A 232 18.90 -36.24 23.65
C ALA A 232 19.90 -35.96 24.81
N GLY A 233 19.48 -35.09 25.75
CA GLY A 233 20.04 -35.02 27.12
C GLY A 233 19.73 -33.76 27.95
N TYR A 234 18.69 -33.83 28.79
CA TYR A 234 18.37 -32.93 29.92
C TYR A 234 19.51 -32.81 30.96
N VAL A 235 19.63 -31.68 31.69
CA VAL A 235 19.82 -31.58 33.17
C VAL A 235 19.65 -30.13 33.67
N GLN A 236 18.85 -29.97 34.73
CA GLN A 236 18.63 -28.76 35.54
C GLN A 236 19.78 -28.47 36.54
N GLY A 237 19.96 -27.20 36.92
CA GLY A 237 20.73 -26.83 38.12
C GLY A 237 20.67 -25.33 38.44
N PRO A 238 20.25 -24.91 39.65
CA PRO A 238 20.00 -23.51 40.01
C PRO A 238 21.20 -22.86 40.72
N PHE A 239 21.36 -21.53 40.58
CA PHE A 239 22.15 -20.74 41.53
C PHE A 239 21.47 -19.42 41.87
N ALA A 240 21.34 -19.20 43.18
CA ALA A 240 20.86 -17.99 43.83
C ALA A 240 22.02 -17.04 44.18
N ASN A 241 21.74 -15.73 44.21
CA ASN A 241 22.28 -14.71 45.14
C ASN A 241 21.73 -13.32 44.72
N GLN A 242 20.81 -12.71 45.47
CA GLN A 242 20.99 -11.84 46.66
C GLN A 242 21.52 -10.41 46.38
N LEU A 243 20.65 -9.44 46.73
CA LEU A 243 20.91 -8.11 47.34
C LEU A 243 21.61 -7.03 46.48
N ALA A 244 21.29 -5.73 46.49
CA ALA A 244 20.24 -4.88 47.09
C ALA A 244 20.36 -3.47 46.42
N PRO A 245 19.94 -2.31 46.99
CA PRO A 245 19.04 -1.36 46.32
C PRO A 245 19.68 0.02 46.04
N ALA A 246 18.94 0.94 45.39
CA ALA A 246 18.72 2.31 45.88
C ALA A 246 18.25 3.30 44.79
N ASN A 247 17.16 4.00 45.14
CA ASN A 247 16.95 5.45 45.07
C ASN A 247 16.87 6.18 43.73
N SER A 248 15.62 6.52 43.40
CA SER A 248 15.07 7.89 43.34
C SER A 248 16.00 9.03 42.89
N LEU A 249 15.55 9.81 41.91
CA LEU A 249 15.37 11.26 42.09
C LEU A 249 14.45 11.82 41.00
N ASN A 250 13.30 12.32 41.45
CA ASN A 250 12.50 13.34 40.78
C ASN A 250 13.34 14.61 40.62
N VAL A 251 13.33 15.22 39.43
CA VAL A 251 13.48 16.67 39.29
C VAL A 251 12.55 17.13 38.17
N THR A 252 11.53 17.87 38.59
CA THR A 252 10.70 18.77 37.81
C THR A 252 11.57 19.89 37.22
N ASP A 253 11.23 20.39 36.04
CA ASP A 253 10.93 21.82 35.84
C ASP A 253 10.79 22.14 34.34
N SER A 254 9.59 22.60 34.00
CA SER A 254 9.33 23.54 32.91
C SER A 254 9.68 24.94 33.44
N PRO A 255 9.98 25.96 32.60
CA PRO A 255 8.85 26.70 32.02
C PRO A 255 9.14 27.51 30.72
N THR A 256 8.09 28.24 30.32
CA THR A 256 8.05 29.54 29.60
C THR A 256 7.99 29.58 28.07
N ASN A 257 6.74 29.60 27.60
CA ASN A 257 6.13 30.59 26.70
C ASN A 257 7.01 31.74 26.20
N TYR A 258 7.09 31.89 24.87
CA TYR A 258 7.40 33.15 24.20
C TYR A 258 6.25 33.53 23.25
N LEU A 259 5.58 34.63 23.61
CA LEU A 259 4.70 35.43 22.77
C LEU A 259 5.55 36.31 21.83
N PHE A 260 5.19 36.37 20.54
CA PHE A 260 5.59 37.48 19.66
C PHE A 260 4.37 37.99 18.87
N PRO A 261 4.29 39.31 18.60
CA PRO A 261 3.08 39.96 18.10
C PRO A 261 3.05 40.11 16.57
N GLN A 262 1.84 40.24 16.02
CA GLN A 262 1.57 40.68 14.65
C GLN A 262 1.54 42.21 14.54
N PRO A 263 1.77 42.77 13.33
CA PRO A 263 1.29 44.10 13.00
C PRO A 263 0.20 44.12 11.91
N PHE A 264 -0.69 45.09 12.11
CA PHE A 264 -1.77 45.55 11.24
C PHE A 264 -1.30 46.09 9.87
N GLY A 265 -2.18 46.02 8.87
CA GLY A 265 -2.04 46.74 7.60
C GLY A 265 -3.37 46.81 6.85
N LEU A 266 -3.78 48.02 6.48
CA LEU A 266 -5.11 48.47 6.09
C LEU A 266 -5.50 48.16 4.62
N ALA A 267 -6.81 48.16 4.38
CA ALA A 267 -7.48 48.15 3.06
C ALA A 267 -7.22 49.43 2.23
N PRO A 268 -7.67 49.45 0.95
CA PRO A 268 -8.82 50.29 0.64
C PRO A 268 -9.83 49.72 -0.38
N LYS A 269 -11.01 50.36 -0.40
CA LYS A 269 -12.23 50.13 -1.20
C LYS A 269 -12.16 50.73 -2.61
N SER A 270 -12.93 50.19 -3.56
CA SER A 270 -13.85 50.87 -4.53
C SER A 270 -14.20 49.89 -5.68
N ASN A 271 -15.48 49.48 -5.83
CA ASN A 271 -16.60 50.03 -6.62
C ASN A 271 -16.63 49.65 -8.12
N LEU A 272 -17.77 49.02 -8.51
CA LEU A 272 -18.64 49.15 -9.70
C LEU A 272 -19.10 47.78 -10.26
N THR A 273 -20.38 47.38 -10.14
CA THR A 273 -21.51 47.52 -11.12
C THR A 273 -21.11 47.11 -12.55
N SER A 274 -21.80 46.29 -13.35
CA SER A 274 -23.18 45.79 -13.42
C SER A 274 -23.29 44.86 -14.68
N GLN A 275 -24.42 44.12 -14.83
CA GLN A 275 -24.98 43.54 -16.08
C GLN A 275 -24.30 42.24 -16.59
N LEU A 276 -24.97 41.15 -17.01
CA LEU A 276 -26.25 40.93 -17.70
C LEU A 276 -26.94 39.64 -17.22
N ALA A 277 -28.26 39.70 -17.07
CA ALA A 277 -29.15 38.54 -17.10
C ALA A 277 -29.52 38.23 -18.56
N SER A 278 -29.58 36.95 -18.94
CA SER A 278 -30.21 36.51 -20.18
C SER A 278 -31.02 35.26 -19.90
N THR A 279 -32.33 35.47 -19.83
CA THR A 279 -33.38 34.46 -19.77
C THR A 279 -33.52 33.81 -21.14
N ALA A 280 -33.25 32.52 -21.25
CA ALA A 280 -33.64 31.71 -22.41
C ALA A 280 -34.87 30.89 -22.03
N SER A 281 -36.00 31.28 -22.60
CA SER A 281 -37.24 30.53 -22.67
C SER A 281 -37.07 29.33 -23.60
N PHE A 282 -37.30 28.10 -23.10
CA PHE A 282 -37.48 26.94 -23.95
C PHE A 282 -38.92 26.45 -23.91
N SER A 283 -39.42 26.25 -25.12
CA SER A 283 -40.79 25.90 -25.49
C SER A 283 -41.11 24.47 -25.05
N SER A 284 -42.24 24.31 -24.37
CA SER A 284 -42.88 23.02 -24.10
C SER A 284 -43.35 22.41 -25.42
N THR A 285 -42.92 21.17 -25.70
CA THR A 285 -43.51 20.36 -26.78
C THR A 285 -44.13 19.14 -26.12
N VAL A 286 -45.44 19.03 -26.32
CA VAL A 286 -46.33 17.96 -25.85
C VAL A 286 -46.00 16.69 -26.62
N LEU A 287 -45.81 15.57 -25.90
CA LEU A 287 -45.86 14.22 -26.46
C LEU A 287 -46.77 13.35 -25.57
N ASP A 288 -47.63 12.60 -26.25
CA ASP A 288 -48.70 11.75 -25.73
C ASP A 288 -48.21 10.61 -24.82
N PRO A 289 -49.06 10.12 -23.88
CA PRO A 289 -48.71 9.03 -22.99
C PRO A 289 -48.90 7.66 -23.64
N VAL A 290 -47.86 6.83 -23.58
CA VAL A 290 -47.91 5.39 -23.86
C VAL A 290 -48.38 4.67 -22.60
N ILE A 291 -49.51 3.98 -22.72
CA ILE A 291 -50.14 3.13 -21.71
C ILE A 291 -49.30 1.86 -21.53
N TRP A 292 -48.87 1.57 -20.30
CA TRP A 292 -48.41 0.27 -19.86
C TRP A 292 -49.26 -0.13 -18.65
N ASP A 293 -50.23 -1.00 -18.86
CA ASP A 293 -50.93 -1.71 -17.79
C ASP A 293 -50.22 -3.03 -17.47
N ASP A 294 -50.35 -3.42 -16.20
CA ASP A 294 -50.05 -4.71 -15.57
C ASP A 294 -48.61 -5.03 -15.14
N PHE A 295 -48.17 -4.39 -14.05
CA PHE A 295 -47.28 -5.01 -13.07
C PHE A 295 -47.75 -4.68 -11.65
N VAL A 296 -48.38 -5.65 -10.98
CA VAL A 296 -48.81 -5.53 -9.57
C VAL A 296 -47.59 -5.76 -8.67
N PRO A 297 -47.11 -4.77 -7.89
CA PRO A 297 -46.04 -4.99 -6.94
C PRO A 297 -46.59 -5.64 -5.68
N THR A 298 -46.06 -6.81 -5.31
CA THR A 298 -46.17 -7.36 -3.95
C THR A 298 -45.61 -6.35 -2.95
N THR A 299 -46.40 -6.02 -1.93
CA THR A 299 -46.06 -4.97 -0.97
C THR A 299 -44.94 -5.42 -0.03
N TRP A 300 -44.02 -4.50 0.28
CA TRP A 300 -42.93 -4.60 1.25
C TRP A 300 -43.34 -5.21 2.61
N GLU A 301 -44.61 -5.09 2.99
CA GLU A 301 -45.17 -5.66 4.22
C GLU A 301 -45.19 -7.19 4.23
N GLN A 302 -45.30 -7.84 3.07
CA GLN A 302 -45.27 -9.30 2.95
C GLN A 302 -43.84 -9.87 3.07
N GLU A 303 -42.82 -9.11 2.65
CA GLU A 303 -41.41 -9.48 2.82
C GLU A 303 -40.95 -9.31 4.27
N ALA A 304 -41.40 -8.25 4.94
CA ALA A 304 -41.08 -8.01 6.36
C ALA A 304 -41.66 -9.09 7.30
N GLN A 305 -42.78 -9.72 6.95
CA GLN A 305 -43.35 -10.83 7.72
C GLN A 305 -42.57 -12.15 7.52
N LYS A 306 -42.06 -12.42 6.31
CA LYS A 306 -41.23 -13.61 6.04
C LYS A 306 -39.90 -13.59 6.79
N ILE A 307 -39.31 -12.41 7.00
CA ILE A 307 -38.07 -12.26 7.78
C ILE A 307 -38.30 -12.55 9.27
N LYS A 308 -39.41 -12.08 9.83
CA LYS A 308 -39.78 -12.33 11.24
C LYS A 308 -40.11 -13.78 11.54
N GLU A 309 -40.64 -14.54 10.57
CA GLU A 309 -40.86 -15.99 10.73
C GLU A 309 -39.57 -16.81 10.64
N LYS A 310 -38.60 -16.39 9.81
CA LYS A 310 -37.27 -17.04 9.73
C LYS A 310 -36.43 -16.85 11.01
N GLU A 311 -36.57 -15.74 11.73
CA GLU A 311 -35.88 -15.56 13.02
C GLU A 311 -36.45 -16.41 14.16
N LYS A 312 -37.71 -16.85 14.09
CA LYS A 312 -38.33 -17.69 15.13
C LYS A 312 -37.90 -19.16 15.09
N GLN A 313 -37.17 -19.59 14.07
CA GLN A 313 -36.81 -21.00 13.87
C GLN A 313 -35.31 -21.32 14.06
N LYS A 314 -34.49 -20.39 14.56
CA LYS A 314 -33.08 -20.70 14.90
C LYS A 314 -32.99 -21.36 16.29
N PRO A 315 -32.52 -22.63 16.41
CA PRO A 315 -32.28 -23.24 17.70
C PRO A 315 -31.09 -22.56 18.39
N SER A 316 -31.31 -22.12 19.63
CA SER A 316 -30.28 -21.51 20.47
C SER A 316 -29.28 -22.57 20.93
N ASN A 317 -28.16 -22.70 20.23
CA ASN A 317 -27.02 -23.45 20.73
C ASN A 317 -26.13 -22.49 21.55
N SER A 318 -26.51 -22.28 22.81
CA SER A 318 -25.72 -21.49 23.76
C SER A 318 -24.54 -22.34 24.23
N GLY A 319 -23.38 -22.17 23.57
CA GLY A 319 -22.10 -22.64 24.06
C GLY A 319 -21.83 -22.10 25.47
N SER A 320 -21.36 -22.98 26.35
CA SER A 320 -21.10 -22.70 27.76
C SER A 320 -20.02 -21.63 27.92
N TRP A 321 -20.22 -20.72 28.88
CA TRP A 321 -19.21 -19.73 29.31
C TRP A 321 -17.85 -20.34 29.71
N GLN A 322 -17.80 -21.65 29.95
CA GLN A 322 -16.56 -22.39 30.24
C GLN A 322 -15.61 -22.46 29.04
N ASP A 323 -16.12 -22.44 27.80
CA ASP A 323 -15.28 -22.47 26.59
C ASP A 323 -14.59 -21.12 26.31
N VAL A 324 -15.21 -20.02 26.73
CA VAL A 324 -14.63 -18.67 26.65
C VAL A 324 -13.46 -18.51 27.63
N LEU A 325 -13.56 -19.09 28.83
CA LEU A 325 -12.49 -19.07 29.82
C LEU A 325 -11.29 -19.96 29.42
N SER A 326 -11.54 -21.06 28.72
CA SER A 326 -10.50 -21.92 28.13
C SER A 326 -9.73 -21.21 27.01
N SER A 327 -10.39 -20.31 26.28
CA SER A 327 -9.78 -19.54 25.19
C SER A 327 -8.91 -18.38 25.70
N GLN A 328 -9.28 -17.77 26.83
CA GLN A 328 -8.50 -16.69 27.45
C GLN A 328 -7.13 -17.18 27.96
N SER A 329 -7.06 -18.38 28.56
CA SER A 329 -5.79 -18.93 29.06
C SER A 329 -4.81 -19.30 27.93
N LYS A 330 -5.33 -19.73 26.78
CA LYS A 330 -4.52 -19.96 25.57
C LYS A 330 -3.96 -18.67 24.99
N LEU A 331 -4.76 -17.60 25.01
CA LEU A 331 -4.33 -16.27 24.56
C LEU A 331 -3.22 -15.71 25.47
N ASP A 332 -3.38 -15.83 26.78
CA ASP A 332 -2.38 -15.38 27.76
C ASP A 332 -1.05 -16.15 27.61
N GLY A 333 -1.13 -17.45 27.28
CA GLY A 333 0.05 -18.26 26.96
C GLY A 333 0.79 -17.82 25.69
N LEU A 334 0.06 -17.45 24.62
CA LEU A 334 0.67 -16.94 23.38
C LEU A 334 1.30 -15.57 23.58
N VAL A 335 0.66 -14.69 24.34
CA VAL A 335 1.20 -13.36 24.68
C VAL A 335 2.48 -13.49 25.53
N ALA A 336 2.52 -14.44 26.47
CA ALA A 336 3.72 -14.71 27.26
C ALA A 336 4.88 -15.20 26.38
N LYS A 337 4.64 -16.17 25.48
CA LYS A 337 5.67 -16.67 24.53
C LYS A 337 6.20 -15.58 23.60
N HIS A 338 5.34 -14.69 23.13
CA HIS A 338 5.78 -13.59 22.27
C HIS A 338 6.65 -12.58 23.02
N LYS A 339 6.33 -12.29 24.29
CA LYS A 339 7.16 -11.42 25.15
C LYS A 339 8.52 -12.04 25.47
N GLU A 340 8.57 -13.36 25.67
CA GLU A 340 9.82 -14.10 25.87
C GLU A 340 10.71 -14.02 24.62
N LYS A 341 10.15 -14.28 23.43
CA LYS A 341 10.87 -14.15 22.16
C LYS A 341 11.41 -12.74 21.92
N GLN A 342 10.65 -11.69 22.24
CA GLN A 342 11.11 -10.31 22.14
C GLN A 342 12.26 -9.99 23.11
N ALA A 343 12.26 -10.61 24.30
CA ALA A 343 13.34 -10.44 25.27
C ALA A 343 14.64 -11.12 24.78
N GLU A 344 14.54 -12.33 24.22
CA GLU A 344 15.67 -13.05 23.63
C GLU A 344 16.29 -12.28 22.44
N GLU A 345 15.47 -11.76 21.52
CA GLU A 345 15.96 -10.94 20.39
C GLU A 345 16.64 -9.65 20.87
N ALA A 346 16.11 -9.01 21.92
CA ALA A 346 16.71 -7.82 22.51
C ALA A 346 18.07 -8.13 23.18
N GLU A 347 18.21 -9.29 23.79
CA GLU A 347 19.48 -9.75 24.39
C GLU A 347 20.51 -10.12 23.32
N ALA A 348 20.10 -10.83 22.27
CA ALA A 348 20.96 -11.15 21.12
C ALA A 348 21.49 -9.87 20.45
N LYS A 349 20.64 -8.84 20.29
CA LYS A 349 21.06 -7.55 19.74
C LYS A 349 22.08 -6.82 20.63
N LYS A 350 21.95 -6.92 21.96
CA LYS A 350 22.93 -6.39 22.91
C LYS A 350 24.25 -7.16 22.85
N GLN A 351 24.22 -8.48 22.68
CA GLN A 351 25.45 -9.27 22.49
C GLN A 351 26.16 -8.89 21.19
N ILE A 352 25.44 -8.74 20.06
CA ILE A 352 26.04 -8.30 18.79
C ILE A 352 26.64 -6.89 18.93
N GLU A 353 25.97 -5.97 19.61
CA GLU A 353 26.50 -4.62 19.87
C GLU A 353 27.75 -4.64 20.78
N ALA A 354 27.75 -5.51 21.79
CA ALA A 354 28.89 -5.70 22.68
C ALA A 354 30.09 -6.33 21.94
N GLU A 355 29.86 -7.34 21.11
CA GLU A 355 30.90 -7.94 20.27
C GLU A 355 31.46 -6.94 19.25
N ALA A 356 30.61 -6.12 18.62
CA ALA A 356 31.04 -5.05 17.74
C ALA A 356 31.94 -4.03 18.46
N LYS A 357 31.60 -3.66 19.71
CA LYS A 357 32.43 -2.77 20.55
C LYS A 357 33.75 -3.42 20.98
N VAL A 358 33.76 -4.71 21.26
CA VAL A 358 34.99 -5.46 21.60
C VAL A 358 35.91 -5.63 20.38
N LYS A 359 35.35 -5.81 19.18
CA LYS A 359 36.11 -5.91 17.93
C LYS A 359 36.78 -4.59 17.55
N VAL A 360 36.22 -3.45 17.95
CA VAL A 360 36.86 -2.12 17.82
C VAL A 360 38.02 -1.93 18.81
N LEU A 361 38.03 -2.66 19.94
CA LEU A 361 39.05 -2.55 20.99
C LEU A 361 40.17 -3.60 20.92
N LYS A 362 40.02 -4.67 20.12
CA LYS A 362 41.04 -5.71 19.91
C LYS A 362 41.57 -5.73 18.49
N THR A 363 42.11 -4.60 18.04
CA THR A 363 43.14 -4.60 16.99
C THR A 363 44.51 -4.50 17.68
N PRO A 364 45.40 -5.51 17.58
CA PRO A 364 46.72 -5.42 18.18
C PRO A 364 47.59 -4.49 17.32
N GLY A 365 47.71 -3.24 17.75
CA GLY A 365 48.49 -2.23 17.05
C GLY A 365 48.46 -0.89 17.77
N GLY A 366 49.25 -0.79 18.85
CA GLY A 366 49.73 0.40 19.55
C GLY A 366 48.99 1.74 19.40
N LEU A 367 48.48 2.24 20.54
CA LEU A 367 48.36 3.68 20.78
C LEU A 367 49.69 4.39 20.51
N PRO A 368 49.74 5.49 19.73
CA PRO A 368 50.79 6.46 19.86
C PRO A 368 50.39 7.50 20.90
N GLN A 369 51.27 7.68 21.88
CA GLN A 369 51.41 8.93 22.62
C GLN A 369 51.54 10.11 21.65
N LEU A 370 51.01 11.26 22.05
CA LEU A 370 51.31 12.55 21.43
C LEU A 370 52.83 12.72 21.32
N VAL A 371 53.36 12.68 20.10
CA VAL A 371 54.71 13.17 19.78
C VAL A 371 54.60 14.06 18.55
N ASN A 372 55.02 15.31 18.74
CA ASN A 372 55.18 16.34 17.71
C ASN A 372 56.29 15.96 16.72
N ASN A 373 56.01 15.21 15.64
CA ASN A 373 56.82 15.28 14.40
C ASN A 373 56.18 14.51 13.21
N PRO A 374 55.80 15.14 12.08
CA PRO A 374 55.17 14.45 10.96
C PRO A 374 56.12 13.90 9.88
N GLN A 375 57.43 13.73 10.12
CA GLN A 375 58.39 13.38 9.05
C GLN A 375 58.76 11.90 8.85
N GLN A 376 58.21 10.91 9.57
CA GLN A 376 58.75 9.53 9.50
C GLN A 376 57.86 8.39 9.01
N PHE A 377 56.64 8.62 8.51
CA PHE A 377 55.76 7.49 8.13
C PHE A 377 55.63 7.16 6.63
N VAL A 378 56.48 7.71 5.74
CA VAL A 378 56.38 7.44 4.29
C VAL A 378 57.45 6.49 3.73
N GLN A 379 58.40 5.99 4.53
CA GLN A 379 59.49 5.15 4.00
C GLN A 379 59.33 3.62 4.13
N THR A 380 58.25 3.09 4.71
CA THR A 380 58.14 1.63 4.99
C THR A 380 57.18 0.84 4.11
N ALA A 381 56.59 1.41 3.06
CA ALA A 381 55.71 0.68 2.13
C ALA A 381 56.30 0.44 0.72
N PHE A 382 57.49 0.98 0.41
CA PHE A 382 58.08 0.90 -0.96
C PHE A 382 59.23 -0.13 -1.12
N TYR A 383 59.56 -0.91 -0.08
CA TYR A 383 60.66 -1.90 -0.12
C TYR A 383 60.23 -3.32 0.27
N LYS A 384 59.09 -3.82 -0.25
CA LYS A 384 58.65 -5.20 0.03
C LYS A 384 58.04 -5.96 -1.15
N LYS A 385 58.51 -5.72 -2.38
CA LYS A 385 58.36 -6.63 -3.54
C LYS A 385 59.51 -6.46 -4.52
N LEU A 386 60.62 -7.16 -4.30
CA LEU A 386 61.56 -7.67 -5.32
C LEU A 386 62.72 -8.41 -4.62
N PRO A 387 62.67 -9.74 -4.58
CA PRO A 387 63.88 -10.52 -4.81
C PRO A 387 63.56 -11.70 -5.74
N GLU A 388 63.89 -11.58 -7.02
CA GLU A 388 64.13 -12.72 -7.93
C GLU A 388 64.52 -12.19 -9.31
N LEU A 389 65.83 -12.00 -9.53
CA LEU A 389 66.49 -12.06 -10.86
C LEU A 389 67.99 -11.74 -10.71
N VAL A 390 68.71 -12.66 -10.08
CA VAL A 390 70.16 -12.83 -10.31
C VAL A 390 70.41 -14.33 -10.39
N GLN A 391 70.50 -14.87 -11.61
CA GLN A 391 71.39 -15.98 -12.00
C GLN A 391 71.19 -16.30 -13.48
N THR A 392 71.98 -15.66 -14.35
CA THR A 392 72.63 -16.30 -15.51
C THR A 392 73.65 -15.32 -16.08
N VAL A 393 74.90 -15.44 -15.66
CA VAL A 393 76.06 -15.03 -16.48
C VAL A 393 77.07 -16.17 -16.40
N HIS A 394 77.31 -16.82 -17.54
CA HIS A 394 78.55 -17.56 -17.80
C HIS A 394 79.68 -16.56 -18.13
N PRO A 395 80.94 -16.89 -17.82
CA PRO A 395 82.05 -15.95 -17.84
C PRO A 395 82.79 -15.97 -19.19
N ASN A 396 83.37 -14.84 -19.59
CA ASN A 396 84.78 -14.73 -19.97
C ASN A 396 85.16 -13.37 -20.55
N ALA A 397 86.46 -13.05 -20.36
CA ALA A 397 87.28 -12.01 -20.97
C ALA A 397 87.00 -10.57 -20.48
N ALA A 398 87.70 -10.08 -19.46
CA ALA A 398 89.13 -9.69 -19.42
C ALA A 398 89.43 -8.41 -20.19
N VAL A 399 90.25 -7.56 -19.54
CA VAL A 399 91.06 -6.47 -20.12
C VAL A 399 90.25 -5.23 -20.50
N SER A 400 90.69 -3.99 -20.33
CA SER A 400 91.56 -3.31 -19.37
C SER A 400 91.34 -1.81 -19.62
N HIS A 401 91.89 -1.01 -18.71
CA HIS A 401 92.25 0.39 -18.89
C HIS A 401 91.17 1.49 -18.86
N GLN A 402 91.31 2.27 -17.78
CA GLN A 402 91.43 3.73 -17.77
C GLN A 402 90.16 4.52 -18.05
N LYS A 403 89.67 5.26 -17.04
CA LYS A 403 90.17 6.60 -16.69
C LYS A 403 89.41 7.13 -15.46
N PRO A 404 90.08 7.52 -14.37
CA PRO A 404 89.44 8.22 -13.25
C PRO A 404 89.46 9.71 -13.58
N LEU A 405 88.33 10.42 -13.56
CA LEU A 405 88.32 11.88 -13.36
C LEU A 405 86.89 12.40 -13.15
N ALA A 406 86.70 13.06 -12.00
CA ALA A 406 85.66 14.07 -11.71
C ALA A 406 84.19 13.65 -11.83
N LYS A 407 83.62 13.01 -10.79
CA LYS A 407 82.16 12.87 -10.62
C LYS A 407 81.64 13.04 -9.19
N GLU A 408 82.35 13.77 -8.32
CA GLU A 408 81.82 14.11 -6.99
C GLU A 408 80.98 15.39 -6.96
N THR A 409 81.05 16.25 -7.99
CA THR A 409 80.20 17.46 -8.10
C THR A 409 78.81 17.21 -8.69
N GLU A 410 78.58 16.14 -9.46
CA GLU A 410 77.24 15.79 -9.98
C GLU A 410 76.30 15.21 -8.90
N LEU A 411 76.85 14.73 -7.78
CA LEU A 411 76.08 14.08 -6.71
C LEU A 411 75.42 15.08 -5.75
N LEU A 412 75.99 16.28 -5.58
CA LEU A 412 75.41 17.36 -4.78
C LEU A 412 74.21 18.01 -5.50
N ASP A 413 74.30 18.22 -6.81
CA ASP A 413 73.18 18.76 -7.61
C ASP A 413 71.96 17.80 -7.64
N TYR A 414 72.18 16.49 -7.48
CA TYR A 414 71.11 15.49 -7.43
C TYR A 414 70.33 15.51 -6.11
N ALA A 415 70.98 15.84 -4.99
CA ALA A 415 70.33 15.93 -3.68
C ALA A 415 69.38 17.13 -3.62
N ASP A 416 69.79 18.28 -4.16
CA ASP A 416 68.97 19.49 -4.24
C ASP A 416 67.79 19.31 -5.21
N ALA A 417 68.01 18.65 -6.35
CA ALA A 417 66.93 18.30 -7.28
C ALA A 417 65.91 17.33 -6.66
N SER A 418 66.38 16.34 -5.87
CA SER A 418 65.52 15.39 -5.16
C SER A 418 64.67 16.06 -4.08
N SER A 419 65.26 16.97 -3.29
CA SER A 419 64.56 17.77 -2.29
C SER A 419 63.49 18.66 -2.92
N ALA A 420 63.82 19.33 -4.05
CA ALA A 420 62.86 20.15 -4.79
C ALA A 420 61.69 19.32 -5.36
N LEU A 421 61.96 18.11 -5.87
CA LEU A 421 60.93 17.20 -6.35
C LEU A 421 60.01 16.73 -5.21
N GLN A 422 60.58 16.38 -4.06
CA GLN A 422 59.82 15.98 -2.88
C GLN A 422 58.94 17.12 -2.35
N ALA A 423 59.45 18.35 -2.35
CA ALA A 423 58.67 19.53 -1.98
C ALA A 423 57.51 19.78 -2.94
N LYS A 424 57.74 19.60 -4.25
CA LYS A 424 56.69 19.69 -5.28
C LYS A 424 55.61 18.62 -5.10
N GLN A 425 56.00 17.36 -4.86
CA GLN A 425 55.06 16.27 -4.60
C GLN A 425 54.24 16.51 -3.32
N GLN A 426 54.87 17.03 -2.25
CA GLN A 426 54.17 17.39 -1.02
C GLN A 426 53.19 18.56 -1.22
N ALA A 427 53.56 19.56 -2.02
CA ALA A 427 52.68 20.68 -2.35
C ALA A 427 51.47 20.21 -3.18
N GLU A 428 51.68 19.34 -4.16
CA GLU A 428 50.62 18.76 -4.98
C GLU A 428 49.65 17.89 -4.16
N LEU A 429 50.17 17.02 -3.28
CA LEU A 429 49.34 16.21 -2.37
C LEU A 429 48.52 17.09 -1.43
N LYS A 430 49.10 18.16 -0.88
CA LYS A 430 48.36 19.13 -0.04
C LYS A 430 47.26 19.83 -0.82
N ALA A 431 47.54 20.25 -2.07
CA ALA A 431 46.54 20.85 -2.94
C ALA A 431 45.40 19.86 -3.26
N GLN A 432 45.73 18.59 -3.51
CA GLN A 432 44.74 17.53 -3.75
C GLN A 432 43.85 17.29 -2.52
N ILE A 433 44.43 17.18 -1.32
CA ILE A 433 43.67 17.03 -0.08
C ILE A 433 42.76 18.25 0.16
N GLN A 434 43.25 19.46 -0.10
CA GLN A 434 42.45 20.67 0.03
C GLN A 434 41.29 20.70 -0.97
N ALA A 435 41.54 20.30 -2.22
CA ALA A 435 40.50 20.19 -3.26
C ALA A 435 39.44 19.13 -2.89
N GLU A 436 39.86 17.97 -2.36
CA GLU A 436 38.94 16.93 -1.91
C GLU A 436 38.09 17.40 -0.72
N GLN A 437 38.68 18.11 0.25
CA GLN A 437 37.94 18.70 1.37
C GLN A 437 36.93 19.76 0.90
N GLN A 438 37.29 20.57 -0.10
CA GLN A 438 36.38 21.54 -0.71
C GLN A 438 35.23 20.84 -1.46
N ALA A 439 35.54 19.79 -2.23
CA ALA A 439 34.54 18.98 -2.92
C ALA A 439 33.57 18.31 -1.94
N LYS A 440 34.06 17.73 -0.83
CA LYS A 440 33.23 17.16 0.25
C LYS A 440 32.32 18.20 0.89
N LYS A 441 32.83 19.41 1.20
CA LYS A 441 32.01 20.51 1.74
C LYS A 441 30.93 20.95 0.75
N LEU A 442 31.26 21.05 -0.55
CA LEU A 442 30.29 21.39 -1.59
C LEU A 442 29.22 20.31 -1.77
N ALA A 443 29.61 19.04 -1.77
CA ALA A 443 28.70 17.90 -1.84
C ALA A 443 27.73 17.88 -0.64
N GLN A 444 28.22 18.09 0.58
CA GLN A 444 27.38 18.18 1.78
C GLN A 444 26.41 19.38 1.72
N LYS A 445 26.87 20.55 1.24
CA LYS A 445 25.99 21.72 1.06
C LYS A 445 24.90 21.44 0.03
N ASN A 446 25.24 20.81 -1.10
CA ASN A 446 24.29 20.45 -2.14
C ASN A 446 23.30 19.38 -1.65
N ALA A 447 23.74 18.39 -0.88
CA ALA A 447 22.88 17.38 -0.26
C ALA A 447 21.89 18.02 0.72
N LYS A 448 22.34 18.92 1.60
CA LYS A 448 21.44 19.67 2.51
C LYS A 448 20.41 20.52 1.75
N LYS A 449 20.82 21.17 0.65
CA LYS A 449 19.90 21.95 -0.19
C LYS A 449 18.86 21.07 -0.89
N ARG A 450 19.26 19.89 -1.37
CA ARG A 450 18.34 18.90 -1.98
C ARG A 450 17.34 18.39 -0.95
N ALA A 451 17.80 17.99 0.23
CA ALA A 451 16.93 17.54 1.33
C ALA A 451 15.94 18.61 1.80
N ALA A 452 16.37 19.89 1.89
CA ALA A 452 15.48 20.98 2.24
C ALA A 452 14.39 21.22 1.17
N LYS A 453 14.76 21.18 -0.12
CA LYS A 453 13.83 21.32 -1.25
C LYS A 453 12.84 20.16 -1.31
N GLU A 454 13.31 18.94 -1.05
CA GLU A 454 12.46 17.74 -1.01
C GLU A 454 11.45 17.81 0.13
N LYS A 455 11.89 18.20 1.33
CA LYS A 455 11.01 18.43 2.47
C LYS A 455 9.94 19.50 2.20
N GLU A 456 10.33 20.62 1.58
CA GLU A 456 9.39 21.67 1.18
C GLU A 456 8.38 21.16 0.14
N ALA A 457 8.84 20.35 -0.82
CA ALA A 457 7.96 19.73 -1.81
C ALA A 457 6.98 18.73 -1.18
N GLU A 458 7.42 17.94 -0.20
CA GLU A 458 6.57 17.02 0.58
C GLU A 458 5.52 17.78 1.40
N GLU A 459 5.93 18.84 2.11
CA GLU A 459 5.02 19.68 2.89
C GLU A 459 3.97 20.36 1.98
N ASN A 460 4.37 20.83 0.80
CA ASN A 460 3.44 21.38 -0.19
C ASN A 460 2.49 20.31 -0.76
N ARG A 461 2.96 19.07 -1.02
CA ARG A 461 2.08 17.96 -1.44
C ARG A 461 1.06 17.64 -0.37
N LYS A 462 1.49 17.55 0.88
CA LYS A 462 0.64 17.30 2.05
C LYS A 462 -0.40 18.40 2.24
N LYS A 463 0.01 19.66 2.12
CA LYS A 463 -0.91 20.81 2.18
C LYS A 463 -1.97 20.73 1.09
N ASN A 464 -1.56 20.51 -0.17
CA ASN A 464 -2.49 20.37 -1.29
C ASN A 464 -3.47 19.20 -1.06
N LEU A 465 -2.99 18.07 -0.53
CA LEU A 465 -3.83 16.93 -0.20
C LEU A 465 -4.87 17.28 0.88
N ILE A 466 -4.44 17.95 1.96
CA ILE A 466 -5.32 18.40 3.03
C ILE A 466 -6.37 19.39 2.50
N ASP A 467 -5.98 20.34 1.65
CA ASP A 467 -6.91 21.29 1.05
C ASP A 467 -7.98 20.55 0.20
N ARG A 468 -7.58 19.56 -0.61
CA ARG A 468 -8.53 18.75 -1.41
C ARG A 468 -9.47 17.92 -0.54
N LEU A 469 -8.96 17.33 0.54
CA LEU A 469 -9.78 16.54 1.44
C LEU A 469 -10.71 17.42 2.28
N ALA A 470 -10.26 18.61 2.69
CA ALA A 470 -11.08 19.59 3.37
C ALA A 470 -12.28 20.02 2.52
N ASN A 471 -12.07 20.17 1.21
CA ASN A 471 -13.16 20.45 0.27
C ASN A 471 -14.15 19.29 0.21
N ALA A 472 -13.67 18.04 0.15
CA ALA A 472 -14.55 16.87 0.19
C ALA A 472 -15.34 16.78 1.51
N PHE A 473 -14.71 17.11 2.65
CA PHE A 473 -15.38 17.16 3.96
C PHE A 473 -16.41 18.28 4.02
N ALA A 474 -16.15 19.42 3.37
CA ALA A 474 -17.14 20.47 3.21
C ALA A 474 -18.36 19.95 2.43
N GLU A 475 -18.17 19.29 1.29
CA GLU A 475 -19.27 18.70 0.52
C GLU A 475 -20.10 17.69 1.35
N VAL A 476 -19.44 16.82 2.11
CA VAL A 476 -20.12 15.88 3.03
C VAL A 476 -20.93 16.60 4.09
N TYR A 477 -20.35 17.62 4.73
CA TYR A 477 -21.01 18.39 5.77
C TYR A 477 -22.21 19.17 5.25
N ASP A 478 -22.09 19.80 4.07
CA ASP A 478 -23.18 20.46 3.36
C ASP A 478 -24.35 19.50 3.10
N ALA A 479 -24.06 18.29 2.62
CA ALA A 479 -25.07 17.28 2.34
C ALA A 479 -25.73 16.74 3.62
N TYR A 480 -24.95 16.56 4.70
CA TYR A 480 -25.46 16.16 6.01
C TYR A 480 -26.41 17.19 6.63
N GLU A 481 -26.06 18.48 6.60
CA GLU A 481 -26.93 19.54 7.13
C GLU A 481 -28.23 19.67 6.32
N ARG A 482 -28.17 19.49 4.98
CA ARG A 482 -29.39 19.42 4.14
C ARG A 482 -30.27 18.23 4.52
N TYR A 483 -29.68 17.04 4.69
CA TYR A 483 -30.43 15.86 5.13
C TYR A 483 -31.13 16.09 6.48
N ASN A 484 -30.44 16.67 7.46
CA ASN A 484 -31.04 17.00 8.76
C ASN A 484 -32.17 18.03 8.65
N TYR A 485 -32.02 19.01 7.76
CA TYR A 485 -33.05 20.00 7.49
C TYR A 485 -34.31 19.35 6.90
N ASP A 486 -34.15 18.53 5.85
CA ASP A 486 -35.26 17.83 5.18
C ASP A 486 -35.95 16.82 6.11
N ALA A 487 -35.17 16.09 6.91
CA ALA A 487 -35.69 15.16 7.92
C ALA A 487 -36.50 15.90 9.00
N ALA A 488 -36.08 17.09 9.43
CA ALA A 488 -36.83 17.88 10.40
C ALA A 488 -38.18 18.37 9.83
N ILE A 489 -38.18 18.86 8.58
CA ILE A 489 -39.41 19.26 7.88
C ILE A 489 -40.37 18.08 7.75
N THR A 490 -39.87 16.94 7.31
CA THR A 490 -40.67 15.72 7.13
C THR A 490 -41.28 15.25 8.46
N ALA A 491 -40.55 15.42 9.56
CA ALA A 491 -41.03 15.10 10.91
C ALA A 491 -41.99 16.15 11.51
N GLY A 492 -42.39 17.18 10.75
CA GLY A 492 -43.22 18.29 11.25
C GLY A 492 -42.54 19.14 12.32
N ARG A 493 -41.23 18.99 12.50
CA ARG A 493 -40.45 19.82 13.43
C ARG A 493 -40.05 21.09 12.71
N PRO A 494 -40.02 22.24 13.39
CA PRO A 494 -39.41 23.43 12.79
C PRO A 494 -37.99 23.04 12.38
N PRO A 495 -37.54 23.40 11.15
CA PRO A 495 -36.19 23.11 10.74
C PRO A 495 -35.23 23.64 11.80
N PRO A 496 -34.05 23.01 11.99
CA PRO A 496 -33.03 23.48 12.91
C PRO A 496 -32.39 24.76 12.37
N VAL A 497 -33.20 25.79 12.12
CA VAL A 497 -32.76 27.18 12.12
C VAL A 497 -32.40 27.43 13.58
N LYS A 498 -31.17 27.06 13.98
CA LYS A 498 -30.55 27.64 15.16
C LYS A 498 -30.65 29.13 14.92
N LYS A 499 -31.67 29.77 15.53
CA LYS A 499 -32.00 31.18 15.36
C LYS A 499 -30.67 31.91 15.40
N LEU A 500 -30.38 32.70 14.37
CA LEU A 500 -29.32 33.69 14.42
C LEU A 500 -29.46 34.41 15.76
N ARG A 501 -28.66 34.01 16.75
CA ARG A 501 -28.43 34.85 17.92
C ARG A 501 -27.52 35.94 17.39
N LEU A 502 -28.13 36.89 16.68
CA LEU A 502 -27.57 38.23 16.48
C LEU A 502 -27.03 38.64 17.84
N ALA A 503 -25.71 38.86 17.89
CA ALA A 503 -24.96 39.14 19.09
C ALA A 503 -25.56 40.33 19.86
N SER A 504 -26.51 40.05 20.74
CA SER A 504 -27.02 40.98 21.75
C SER A 504 -27.78 40.17 22.78
N GLN A 505 -27.03 39.56 23.68
CA GLN A 505 -27.21 39.79 25.12
C GLN A 505 -26.19 38.95 25.87
N LYS A 506 -25.21 39.67 26.42
CA LYS A 506 -24.29 39.22 27.45
C LYS A 506 -25.12 39.02 28.73
N THR A 507 -25.76 37.86 28.89
CA THR A 507 -26.38 37.47 30.17
C THR A 507 -25.38 36.72 31.04
N PRO A 508 -25.38 36.95 32.36
CA PRO A 508 -24.41 36.40 33.29
C PRO A 508 -24.56 34.88 33.46
N SER A 509 -23.39 34.22 33.45
CA SER A 509 -23.16 32.82 33.76
C SER A 509 -23.87 32.38 35.04
N THR A 510 -24.86 31.50 34.93
CA THR A 510 -25.37 30.70 36.05
C THR A 510 -24.85 29.29 35.87
N THR A 511 -23.91 28.91 36.73
CA THR A 511 -23.19 27.64 36.72
C THR A 511 -24.06 26.53 37.34
N PRO A 512 -24.46 25.48 36.60
CA PRO A 512 -24.97 24.27 37.23
C PRO A 512 -23.79 23.44 37.74
N SER A 513 -23.64 23.40 39.06
CA SER A 513 -22.74 22.50 39.78
C SER A 513 -23.19 21.05 39.56
N THR A 514 -22.57 20.37 38.61
CA THR A 514 -22.76 18.93 38.38
C THR A 514 -21.45 18.24 38.74
N THR A 515 -21.48 17.48 39.83
CA THR A 515 -20.35 16.71 40.36
C THR A 515 -19.86 15.73 39.30
N PRO A 516 -18.58 15.76 38.89
CA PRO A 516 -18.06 14.86 37.88
C PRO A 516 -18.02 13.42 38.43
N PRO A 517 -18.49 12.42 37.66
CA PRO A 517 -18.37 11.02 38.06
C PRO A 517 -16.90 10.61 38.13
N THR A 518 -16.52 9.97 39.24
CA THR A 518 -15.18 9.43 39.50
C THR A 518 -14.76 8.43 38.41
N PRO A 519 -13.67 8.67 37.65
CA PRO A 519 -13.20 7.75 36.63
C PRO A 519 -12.40 6.61 37.30
N THR A 520 -13.04 5.47 37.57
CA THR A 520 -12.44 4.34 38.31
C THR A 520 -11.81 3.25 37.42
N SER A 521 -11.61 3.48 36.11
CA SER A 521 -10.91 2.50 35.25
C SER A 521 -9.79 3.17 34.46
N ALA A 522 -8.58 2.61 34.57
CA ALA A 522 -7.45 2.97 33.71
C ALA A 522 -7.89 2.90 32.24
N PRO A 523 -7.57 3.90 31.40
CA PRO A 523 -7.95 3.90 30.00
C PRO A 523 -7.35 2.66 29.33
N LYS A 524 -8.22 1.74 28.89
CA LYS A 524 -7.78 0.61 28.04
C LYS A 524 -7.07 1.21 26.82
N GLU A 525 -5.87 0.70 26.53
CA GLU A 525 -5.12 1.08 25.34
C GLU A 525 -5.99 0.82 24.12
N VAL A 526 -6.42 1.90 23.45
CA VAL A 526 -7.25 1.82 22.26
C VAL A 526 -6.34 1.33 21.14
N GLN A 527 -6.37 0.02 20.87
CA GLN A 527 -5.73 -0.54 19.69
C GLN A 527 -6.39 0.11 18.47
N LEU A 528 -5.57 0.74 17.64
CA LEU A 528 -6.00 1.28 16.36
C LEU A 528 -6.33 0.08 15.47
N VAL A 529 -7.61 -0.31 15.43
CA VAL A 529 -8.10 -1.26 14.42
C VAL A 529 -7.89 -0.57 13.08
N ARG A 530 -6.89 -1.04 12.33
CA ARG A 530 -6.64 -0.53 10.99
C ARG A 530 -7.85 -0.95 10.15
N PRO A 531 -8.57 -0.01 9.51
CA PRO A 531 -9.66 -0.41 8.63
C PRO A 531 -9.08 -1.32 7.56
N GLU A 532 -9.77 -2.41 7.27
CA GLU A 532 -9.42 -3.25 6.14
C GLU A 532 -9.69 -2.45 4.86
N VAL A 533 -8.62 -2.17 4.13
CA VAL A 533 -8.65 -1.31 2.95
C VAL A 533 -8.25 -2.13 1.73
N VAL A 534 -9.02 -1.99 0.65
CA VAL A 534 -8.66 -2.57 -0.65
C VAL A 534 -8.31 -1.45 -1.62
N HIS A 535 -7.06 -1.47 -2.12
CA HIS A 535 -6.59 -0.47 -3.07
C HIS A 535 -6.84 -0.93 -4.50
N LEU A 536 -7.59 -0.12 -5.26
CA LEU A 536 -7.88 -0.37 -6.66
C LEU A 536 -7.34 0.78 -7.51
N VAL A 537 -6.83 0.47 -8.69
CA VAL A 537 -6.37 1.48 -9.65
C VAL A 537 -7.10 1.26 -10.97
N ALA A 538 -7.76 2.30 -11.46
CA ALA A 538 -8.44 2.30 -12.73
C ALA A 538 -7.76 3.26 -13.71
N THR A 539 -7.57 2.81 -14.95
CA THR A 539 -7.20 3.68 -16.07
C THR A 539 -8.47 4.11 -16.80
N VAL A 540 -8.77 5.40 -16.76
CA VAL A 540 -10.01 5.96 -17.26
C VAL A 540 -9.80 6.63 -18.60
N HIS A 541 -10.57 6.22 -19.58
CA HIS A 541 -10.55 6.82 -20.90
C HIS A 541 -11.54 7.99 -20.95
N ALA A 542 -11.29 8.97 -21.82
CA ALA A 542 -12.19 10.13 -21.97
C ALA A 542 -13.65 9.73 -22.25
N LYS A 543 -13.86 8.63 -23.00
CA LYS A 543 -15.19 8.10 -23.31
C LYS A 543 -15.85 7.38 -22.14
N SER A 544 -15.09 6.90 -21.17
CA SER A 544 -15.57 6.19 -19.98
C SER A 544 -15.45 7.01 -18.69
N ALA A 545 -15.15 8.31 -18.80
CA ALA A 545 -14.94 9.18 -17.64
C ALA A 545 -16.18 9.25 -16.73
N ASP A 546 -17.36 9.23 -17.35
CA ASP A 546 -18.66 9.30 -16.68
C ASP A 546 -19.42 7.96 -16.74
N ALA A 547 -18.73 6.86 -17.04
CA ALA A 547 -19.35 5.55 -17.03
C ALA A 547 -19.81 5.17 -15.60
N LYS A 548 -21.00 4.55 -15.50
CA LYS A 548 -21.53 4.02 -14.24
C LYS A 548 -20.59 2.97 -13.63
N GLY A 549 -20.02 2.11 -14.47
CA GLY A 549 -19.06 1.08 -14.09
C GLY A 549 -17.66 1.43 -14.54
N ILE A 550 -16.67 1.11 -13.72
CA ILE A 550 -15.26 1.27 -14.05
C ILE A 550 -14.51 -0.05 -13.95
N GLU A 551 -13.81 -0.41 -15.03
CA GLU A 551 -12.96 -1.60 -15.07
C GLU A 551 -11.66 -1.31 -14.30
N VAL A 552 -11.34 -2.17 -13.32
CA VAL A 552 -10.09 -2.15 -12.56
C VAL A 552 -9.28 -3.41 -12.88
N ALA A 553 -7.98 -3.37 -12.59
CA ALA A 553 -7.21 -4.61 -12.58
C ALA A 553 -7.72 -5.51 -11.46
N GLN A 554 -7.74 -6.83 -11.70
CA GLN A 554 -8.09 -7.80 -10.67
C GLN A 554 -7.19 -7.57 -9.44
N PRO A 555 -7.74 -7.26 -8.27
CA PRO A 555 -6.94 -7.16 -7.07
C PRO A 555 -6.38 -8.55 -6.79
N TYR A 556 -5.06 -8.68 -6.79
CA TYR A 556 -4.42 -9.95 -6.43
C TYR A 556 -4.72 -10.20 -4.96
N ILE A 557 -5.63 -11.13 -4.69
CA ILE A 557 -5.98 -11.65 -3.35
C ILE A 557 -4.87 -12.60 -2.88
N SER A 558 -3.61 -12.45 -3.35
CA SER A 558 -2.51 -13.32 -2.92
C SER A 558 -2.31 -13.23 -1.40
N ASP A 559 -2.42 -12.02 -0.86
CA ASP A 559 -2.22 -11.77 0.58
C ASP A 559 -3.39 -12.27 1.46
N TYR A 560 -4.49 -12.70 0.84
CA TYR A 560 -5.70 -13.16 1.55
C TYR A 560 -5.87 -14.69 1.50
N MET A 561 -5.11 -15.39 0.65
CA MET A 561 -5.07 -16.86 0.66
C MET A 561 -3.99 -17.41 1.61
N ASP A 562 -3.08 -16.57 2.12
CA ASP A 562 -2.04 -16.93 3.09
C ASP A 562 -2.55 -17.00 4.55
N VAL A 563 -3.86 -17.17 4.74
CA VAL A 563 -4.47 -17.25 6.09
C VAL A 563 -4.41 -18.70 6.57
N GLY A 564 -3.21 -19.18 6.88
CA GLY A 564 -3.00 -20.25 7.86
C GLY A 564 -3.10 -21.69 7.36
N GLY A 565 -2.87 -21.96 6.07
CA GLY A 565 -2.55 -23.30 5.60
C GLY A 565 -1.15 -23.69 6.08
N THR A 566 -1.06 -24.70 6.94
CA THR A 566 0.22 -25.29 7.36
C THR A 566 0.98 -25.83 6.15
N ASP A 567 2.26 -25.46 6.05
CA ASP A 567 3.26 -25.64 4.96
C ASP A 567 3.42 -27.05 4.31
N ASP A 568 2.55 -28.03 4.49
CA ASP A 568 2.86 -29.43 4.15
C ASP A 568 2.09 -30.07 2.97
N ASP A 569 1.21 -29.36 2.26
CA ASP A 569 0.52 -29.93 1.08
C ASP A 569 0.66 -29.02 -0.16
N GLU A 570 1.63 -29.34 -1.04
CA GLU A 570 1.93 -28.67 -2.32
C GLU A 570 0.85 -28.85 -3.41
N ASP A 571 -0.35 -29.30 -3.05
CA ASP A 571 -1.49 -29.35 -3.94
C ASP A 571 -2.24 -28.01 -3.85
N GLU A 572 -1.65 -26.95 -4.43
CA GLU A 572 -2.36 -25.71 -4.76
C GLU A 572 -3.43 -26.03 -5.81
N GLU A 573 -4.51 -26.69 -5.38
CA GLU A 573 -5.73 -26.75 -6.15
C GLU A 573 -6.12 -25.31 -6.43
N ASP A 574 -6.22 -25.02 -7.72
CA ASP A 574 -6.32 -23.71 -8.33
C ASP A 574 -7.75 -23.17 -8.12
N ASP A 575 -8.17 -23.14 -6.86
CA ASP A 575 -9.53 -22.94 -6.38
C ASP A 575 -10.12 -21.77 -7.14
N ILE A 576 -11.11 -22.10 -7.95
CA ILE A 576 -11.83 -21.13 -8.76
C ILE A 576 -12.58 -20.26 -7.75
N VAL A 577 -12.02 -19.08 -7.48
CA VAL A 577 -12.63 -18.14 -6.54
C VAL A 577 -13.93 -17.68 -7.17
N ASP A 578 -15.03 -18.21 -6.66
CA ASP A 578 -16.36 -17.81 -7.06
C ASP A 578 -16.50 -16.29 -6.88
N ALA A 579 -17.08 -15.63 -7.88
CA ALA A 579 -17.33 -14.20 -7.85
C ALA A 579 -18.11 -13.79 -6.59
N GLU A 580 -19.01 -14.65 -6.09
CA GLU A 580 -19.74 -14.41 -4.85
C GLU A 580 -18.82 -14.38 -3.62
N ARG A 581 -17.85 -15.30 -3.54
CA ARG A 581 -16.86 -15.34 -2.46
C ARG A 581 -15.95 -14.11 -2.49
N VAL A 582 -15.62 -13.63 -3.70
CA VAL A 582 -14.87 -12.38 -3.84
C VAL A 582 -15.68 -11.19 -3.35
N VAL A 583 -16.96 -11.07 -3.71
CA VAL A 583 -17.81 -9.97 -3.22
C VAL A 583 -17.95 -10.02 -1.69
N ALA A 584 -18.14 -11.21 -1.12
CA ALA A 584 -18.16 -11.40 0.33
C ALA A 584 -16.84 -10.97 0.99
N ALA A 585 -15.70 -11.22 0.34
CA ALA A 585 -14.40 -10.76 0.81
C ALA A 585 -14.25 -9.23 0.80
N PHE A 586 -15.11 -8.47 0.11
CA PHE A 586 -15.13 -7.00 0.15
C PHE A 586 -16.12 -6.45 1.18
N GLU A 587 -16.98 -7.29 1.75
CA GLU A 587 -17.96 -6.86 2.75
C GLU A 587 -17.24 -6.31 4.00
N GLY A 588 -17.63 -5.11 4.43
CA GLY A 588 -17.02 -4.41 5.57
C GLY A 588 -15.68 -3.72 5.27
N LYS A 589 -15.07 -3.92 4.10
CA LYS A 589 -13.82 -3.26 3.71
C LYS A 589 -14.08 -1.89 3.07
N THR A 590 -13.13 -0.97 3.22
CA THR A 590 -13.17 0.32 2.52
C THR A 590 -12.36 0.26 1.24
N ILE A 591 -12.98 0.58 0.11
CA ILE A 591 -12.31 0.57 -1.20
C ILE A 591 -11.62 1.92 -1.42
N PHE A 592 -10.34 1.90 -1.77
CA PHE A 592 -9.58 3.06 -2.21
C PHE A 592 -9.39 2.99 -3.72
N LEU A 593 -10.29 3.63 -4.46
CA LEU A 593 -10.27 3.65 -5.92
C LEU A 593 -9.49 4.86 -6.44
N LYS A 594 -8.31 4.62 -6.99
CA LYS A 594 -7.52 5.66 -7.67
C LYS A 594 -7.81 5.65 -9.17
N ARG A 595 -8.41 6.72 -9.67
CA ARG A 595 -8.65 6.92 -11.11
C ARG A 595 -7.50 7.71 -11.74
N LYS A 596 -6.94 7.15 -12.80
CA LYS A 596 -5.86 7.74 -13.60
C LYS A 596 -6.36 7.99 -15.02
N ALA A 597 -6.25 9.20 -15.53
CA ALA A 597 -6.64 9.49 -16.92
C ALA A 597 -5.70 8.80 -17.91
N CYS A 598 -6.20 8.00 -18.85
CA CYS A 598 -5.40 7.27 -19.83
C CYS A 598 -4.37 8.18 -20.54
N ASN A 599 -3.10 7.82 -20.44
CA ASN A 599 -1.96 8.53 -21.05
C ASN A 599 -1.51 7.89 -22.39
N LEU A 600 -2.14 6.80 -22.84
CA LEU A 600 -1.74 6.10 -24.05
C LEU A 600 -1.94 7.02 -25.28
N LYS A 601 -0.83 7.34 -25.96
CA LYS A 601 -0.84 8.17 -27.17
C LYS A 601 -1.81 7.57 -28.20
N GLY A 602 -2.79 8.36 -28.62
CA GLY A 602 -3.80 7.95 -29.60
C GLY A 602 -5.04 7.27 -29.03
N CYS A 603 -5.08 6.95 -27.73
CA CYS A 603 -6.28 6.37 -27.12
C CYS A 603 -7.31 7.43 -26.72
N CYS A 604 -6.89 8.44 -25.95
CA CYS A 604 -7.71 9.61 -25.65
C CYS A 604 -7.28 10.77 -26.55
N VAL A 605 -8.26 11.49 -27.12
CA VAL A 605 -8.00 12.69 -27.92
C VAL A 605 -7.14 13.64 -27.09
N LYS A 606 -6.13 14.25 -27.74
CA LYS A 606 -5.08 15.12 -27.17
C LYS A 606 -5.53 15.82 -25.89
N PRO A 607 -4.67 15.94 -24.85
CA PRO A 607 -5.01 16.68 -23.63
C PRO A 607 -5.73 17.99 -24.00
N PRO A 608 -7.00 18.11 -23.61
CA PRO A 608 -7.26 18.63 -22.29
C PRO A 608 -7.73 17.53 -21.34
N LEU A 609 -7.36 17.74 -20.08
CA LEU A 609 -7.77 17.03 -18.87
C LEU A 609 -9.12 16.32 -19.05
N VAL A 610 -9.13 14.99 -19.00
CA VAL A 610 -10.37 14.23 -18.89
C VAL A 610 -11.08 14.73 -17.64
N PRO A 611 -12.25 15.37 -17.76
CA PRO A 611 -12.96 15.84 -16.60
C PRO A 611 -13.67 14.64 -15.98
N PHE A 612 -13.33 14.34 -14.73
CA PHE A 612 -14.03 13.32 -13.94
C PHE A 612 -15.25 14.00 -13.31
N HIS A 613 -16.43 13.85 -13.91
CA HIS A 613 -17.62 14.53 -13.41
C HIS A 613 -18.39 13.70 -12.40
N SER A 614 -18.58 12.41 -12.66
CA SER A 614 -19.33 11.51 -11.79
C SER A 614 -18.45 10.56 -10.97
N VAL A 615 -18.99 10.13 -9.83
CA VAL A 615 -18.48 8.99 -9.07
C VAL A 615 -19.09 7.72 -9.71
N PRO A 616 -18.29 6.68 -9.97
CA PRO A 616 -18.84 5.43 -10.50
C PRO A 616 -19.81 4.79 -9.49
N GLU A 617 -20.84 4.12 -9.99
CA GLU A 617 -21.80 3.35 -9.20
C GLU A 617 -21.24 1.97 -8.82
N TYR A 618 -20.30 1.43 -9.59
CA TYR A 618 -19.65 0.15 -9.29
C TYR A 618 -18.25 0.06 -9.91
N VAL A 619 -17.40 -0.75 -9.29
CA VAL A 619 -16.14 -1.22 -9.88
C VAL A 619 -16.33 -2.66 -10.36
N PHE A 620 -15.66 -3.02 -11.43
CA PHE A 620 -15.64 -4.41 -11.87
C PHE A 620 -14.29 -4.78 -12.45
N TRP A 621 -13.97 -6.06 -12.49
CA TRP A 621 -12.81 -6.56 -13.21
C TRP A 621 -13.16 -7.84 -13.92
N LYS A 622 -12.45 -8.09 -15.01
CA LYS A 622 -12.46 -9.40 -15.65
C LYS A 622 -11.51 -10.29 -14.89
N ASP A 623 -11.89 -11.53 -14.73
CA ASP A 623 -10.99 -12.53 -14.21
C ASP A 623 -9.93 -12.81 -15.27
N ASP A 624 -8.69 -12.42 -14.97
CA ASP A 624 -7.56 -12.54 -15.90
C ASP A 624 -7.02 -13.99 -15.96
N LYS A 625 -7.59 -14.93 -15.19
CA LYS A 625 -7.21 -16.35 -15.33
C LYS A 625 -7.49 -16.78 -16.78
N LYS A 626 -6.43 -17.21 -17.47
CA LYS A 626 -6.50 -17.68 -18.85
C LYS A 626 -7.37 -18.94 -18.89
N ILE A 627 -8.61 -18.78 -19.30
CA ILE A 627 -9.48 -19.92 -19.61
C ILE A 627 -8.79 -20.69 -20.75
N PRO A 628 -8.51 -22.00 -20.57
CA PRO A 628 -7.97 -22.79 -21.67
C PRO A 628 -8.95 -22.73 -22.85
N ASP A 629 -8.44 -22.56 -24.06
CA ASP A 629 -9.21 -22.65 -25.30
C ASP A 629 -9.03 -23.99 -26.00
N GLY A 630 -8.19 -24.87 -25.46
CA GLY A 630 -7.87 -26.18 -26.01
C GLY A 630 -8.31 -27.34 -25.12
N CYS A 631 -8.52 -28.49 -25.75
CA CYS A 631 -8.79 -29.75 -25.05
C CYS A 631 -7.60 -30.13 -24.14
N PRO A 632 -7.81 -30.43 -22.84
CA PRO A 632 -6.71 -30.76 -21.94
C PRO A 632 -5.87 -31.99 -22.36
N LYS A 633 -6.45 -32.94 -23.11
CA LYS A 633 -5.75 -34.17 -23.56
C LYS A 633 -4.98 -34.00 -24.87
N CYS A 634 -5.56 -33.37 -25.91
CA CYS A 634 -4.91 -33.23 -27.23
C CYS A 634 -4.53 -31.80 -27.62
N PHE A 635 -4.83 -30.82 -26.78
CA PHE A 635 -4.61 -29.38 -27.02
C PHE A 635 -5.33 -28.81 -28.25
N ARG A 636 -6.21 -29.58 -28.91
CA ARG A 636 -7.02 -29.08 -30.04
C ARG A 636 -7.88 -27.90 -29.59
N VAL A 637 -7.85 -26.80 -30.34
CA VAL A 637 -8.63 -25.59 -30.06
C VAL A 637 -10.13 -25.91 -30.13
N LEU A 638 -10.81 -25.75 -29.01
CA LEU A 638 -12.23 -26.06 -28.83
C LEU A 638 -13.10 -24.91 -29.33
N PHE A 639 -12.76 -23.66 -29.01
CA PHE A 639 -13.49 -22.47 -29.45
C PHE A 639 -12.55 -21.33 -29.82
N LYS A 640 -13.02 -20.37 -30.62
CA LYS A 640 -12.27 -19.15 -30.92
C LYS A 640 -12.34 -18.19 -29.75
N LYS A 641 -11.19 -17.66 -29.32
CA LYS A 641 -11.13 -16.56 -28.34
C LYS A 641 -11.68 -15.28 -28.98
N ASN A 642 -12.67 -14.68 -28.33
CA ASN A 642 -13.26 -13.39 -28.72
C ASN A 642 -12.38 -12.21 -28.31
#